data_AF-A0A8J9YYP5-F1
#
_entry.id   AF-A0A8J9YYP5-F1
#
_cell.length_a   1.000
_cell.length_b   1.000
_cell.length_c   1.000
_cell.angle_alpha   90.00
_cell.angle_beta   90.00
_cell.angle_gamma   90.00
#
_symmetry.space_group_name_H-M   'P 1'
#
loop_
_entity.id
_entity.type
_entity.pdbx_description
1 polymer ?
#
loop_
_entity_poly.entity_id
_entity_poly.type
_entity_poly.pdbx_seq_one_letter_code
_entity_poly.pdbx_strand_id
1 'polypeptide(L)'
;MYSSSLAPIWILLILLHVSCCNSDDRPLVHTKYGPIVGKRVRMHQYNPNLQDVMQFLGIPYARAPVKDLRFRPPEKPEKWKIVRNCTHFAPVCPQPLDLPESQLVRPSMKRKWKAMKPLMTSMDEDCLYLNVYHPADVDPENIDKKERYPLAVMVFIHGGDFVHGAGSMYDGSVLASHGTVVVVTINYRIGILGYLSTTDNSAVGNYALMDQIAALRWVNDNIANFKGDPTRVTLFGSETGAVNINLLTLAPEAAGLFRRAILQGGSAIASWSLSPDPRRFSNLLAENVSCCRPNTTLGVECLRTIPWRDLLAVEISSPNPFKSTFGPIIDGEVVPDNPKTLMRGELFRSYDILMGVTEQDGYKYVEDFPGVDEGINDEGFRLVIGDFVNQVYPYRENEIQDAVAFMYTNWGEENNRTRRDGVVRMFTEHQVAVPLIILSNLHSNENFETSTYFYTFNHRPSSSPYPPWVEAAHSEDMPFVFGAPLVGLRIYRDSNYTKSEIMLSAAIMTYWTNFAKSGDPNWPIEQKTRFVHERPNRYEEVEWLSYRADNDSDFYMYFGMKPRVPKGYRSQRVAFWVELVPKLLRPKQVRNSESSLVKDPNELCELLDTSPHAGGDGDGTGKKPSSWIPMKSDSDTVRTTCMPFIAIPTRDPSAKDISWPGKDITWVRKKPGNSSELSIVIAVGTSLFFLNVVVFAVCYHRRNNKPIRYSEENAQERVRLKVTDVREVIKALELEDCAIGPNGDCQLETTELTECPSKVI
;
A
#
# COMPACT_ATOMS: atom_id res chain seq x y z
N MET A 1 42.95 -66.65 2.76
CA MET A 1 43.04 -65.45 3.62
C MET A 1 43.34 -64.25 2.73
N TYR A 2 42.34 -63.52 2.23
CA TYR A 2 42.42 -62.15 1.68
C TYR A 2 41.00 -61.78 1.21
N SER A 3 40.11 -61.41 2.14
CA SER A 3 38.78 -60.89 1.82
C SER A 3 38.19 -60.15 3.02
N SER A 4 38.90 -59.12 3.51
CA SER A 4 38.45 -58.40 4.72
C SER A 4 38.86 -56.92 4.77
N SER A 5 39.47 -56.34 3.73
CA SER A 5 40.02 -54.97 3.81
C SER A 5 39.23 -53.90 3.06
N LEU A 6 38.18 -54.24 2.30
CA LEU A 6 37.43 -53.25 1.51
C LEU A 6 36.22 -52.65 2.23
N ALA A 7 35.61 -53.36 3.18
CA ALA A 7 34.45 -52.89 3.94
C ALA A 7 34.62 -51.50 4.61
N PRO A 8 35.74 -51.16 5.28
CA PRO A 8 35.90 -49.84 5.88
C PRO A 8 36.03 -48.71 4.85
N ILE A 9 36.56 -49.00 3.65
CA ILE A 9 36.70 -48.02 2.57
C ILE A 9 35.34 -47.71 1.95
N TRP A 10 34.49 -48.73 1.76
CA TRP A 10 33.11 -48.53 1.30
C TRP A 10 32.25 -47.78 2.31
N ILE A 11 32.41 -48.04 3.62
CA ILE A 11 31.70 -47.29 4.66
C ILE A 11 32.18 -45.84 4.70
N LEU A 12 33.48 -45.58 4.55
CA LEU A 12 34.02 -44.21 4.49
C LEU A 12 33.54 -43.47 3.24
N LEU A 13 33.50 -44.13 2.07
CA LEU A 13 32.98 -43.55 0.82
C LEU A 13 31.47 -43.29 0.87
N ILE A 14 30.69 -44.17 1.51
CA ILE A 14 29.26 -43.97 1.74
C ILE A 14 29.06 -42.81 2.74
N LEU A 15 29.83 -42.72 3.81
CA LEU A 15 29.76 -41.61 4.76
C LEU A 15 30.20 -40.28 4.12
N LEU A 16 31.20 -40.29 3.23
CA LEU A 16 31.62 -39.11 2.45
C LEU A 16 30.57 -38.71 1.40
N HIS A 17 29.92 -39.67 0.73
CA HIS A 17 28.80 -39.40 -0.19
C HIS A 17 27.56 -38.87 0.55
N VAL A 18 27.21 -39.44 1.70
CA VAL A 18 26.08 -38.97 2.53
C VAL A 18 26.37 -37.58 3.14
N SER A 19 27.63 -37.27 3.44
CA SER A 19 28.04 -35.95 3.93
C SER A 19 28.02 -34.88 2.81
N CYS A 20 28.41 -35.23 1.58
CA CYS A 20 28.31 -34.31 0.43
C CYS A 20 26.86 -34.02 0.02
N CYS A 21 25.96 -35.02 0.01
CA CYS A 21 24.57 -34.83 -0.40
C CYS A 21 23.72 -34.02 0.60
N ASN A 22 24.16 -33.82 1.85
CA ASN A 22 23.41 -33.07 2.87
C ASN A 22 23.79 -31.58 2.95
N SER A 23 24.83 -31.13 2.25
CA SER A 23 25.32 -29.75 2.35
C SER A 23 24.44 -28.73 1.61
N ASP A 24 23.70 -29.19 0.58
CA ASP A 24 23.01 -28.29 -0.35
C ASP A 24 21.60 -27.85 0.11
N ASP A 25 21.00 -28.58 1.07
CA ASP A 25 19.69 -28.26 1.63
C ASP A 25 19.76 -27.31 2.85
N ARG A 26 20.96 -27.07 3.41
CA ARG A 26 21.19 -26.23 4.59
C ARG A 26 22.28 -25.16 4.33
N PRO A 27 21.96 -24.09 3.58
CA PRO A 27 22.93 -23.06 3.23
C PRO A 27 23.44 -22.31 4.47
N LEU A 28 24.76 -22.15 4.57
CA LEU A 28 25.44 -21.39 5.62
C LEU A 28 25.80 -20.00 5.09
N VAL A 29 25.40 -18.94 5.81
CA VAL A 29 25.74 -17.54 5.49
C VAL A 29 26.38 -16.87 6.69
N HIS A 30 27.43 -16.08 6.47
CA HIS A 30 28.06 -15.28 7.50
C HIS A 30 27.51 -13.87 7.46
N THR A 31 26.86 -13.45 8.55
CA THR A 31 26.46 -12.06 8.75
C THR A 31 27.54 -11.32 9.53
N LYS A 32 27.46 -9.98 9.58
CA LYS A 32 28.30 -9.12 10.43
C LYS A 32 28.24 -9.48 11.92
N TYR A 33 27.16 -10.14 12.34
CA TYR A 33 26.91 -10.51 13.73
C TYR A 33 27.27 -11.97 14.05
N GLY A 34 27.30 -12.85 13.05
CA GLY A 34 27.69 -14.24 13.21
C GLY A 34 27.14 -15.16 12.11
N PRO A 35 27.52 -16.44 12.10
CA PRO A 35 27.07 -17.40 11.11
C PRO A 35 25.61 -17.82 11.36
N ILE A 36 24.85 -18.00 10.28
CA ILE A 36 23.47 -18.50 10.29
C ILE A 36 23.29 -19.62 9.27
N VAL A 37 22.37 -20.54 9.55
CA VAL A 37 21.98 -21.61 8.61
C VAL A 37 20.51 -21.47 8.21
N GLY A 38 20.26 -21.51 6.91
CA GLY A 38 18.93 -21.48 6.31
C GLY A 38 18.47 -22.84 5.81
N LYS A 39 17.45 -22.86 4.93
CA LYS A 39 16.96 -24.05 4.24
C LYS A 39 16.71 -23.78 2.76
N ARG A 40 16.95 -24.78 1.92
CA ARG A 40 16.52 -24.76 0.51
C ARG A 40 15.05 -25.19 0.39
N VAL A 41 14.27 -24.47 -0.42
CA VAL A 41 12.89 -24.82 -0.77
C VAL A 41 12.83 -25.09 -2.27
N ARG A 42 12.39 -26.30 -2.62
CA ARG A 42 12.36 -26.80 -4.00
C ARG A 42 11.10 -26.34 -4.73
N MET A 43 11.14 -25.13 -5.27
CA MET A 43 9.97 -24.48 -5.88
C MET A 43 9.49 -25.21 -7.14
N HIS A 44 10.41 -25.89 -7.83
CA HIS A 44 10.10 -26.68 -9.03
C HIS A 44 9.04 -27.77 -8.76
N GLN A 45 8.89 -28.23 -7.50
CA GLN A 45 7.92 -29.27 -7.13
C GLN A 45 6.49 -28.73 -7.12
N TYR A 46 6.34 -27.42 -6.91
CA TYR A 46 5.06 -26.73 -6.90
C TYR A 46 4.72 -26.16 -8.27
N ASN A 47 5.72 -25.58 -8.95
CA ASN A 47 5.59 -25.09 -10.32
C ASN A 47 6.92 -25.28 -11.05
N PRO A 48 6.97 -26.05 -12.14
CA PRO A 48 8.22 -26.38 -12.82
C PRO A 48 8.93 -25.16 -13.46
N ASN A 49 8.24 -24.03 -13.59
CA ASN A 49 8.81 -22.79 -14.12
C ASN A 49 9.47 -21.91 -13.03
N LEU A 50 9.45 -22.34 -11.77
CA LEU A 50 10.03 -21.61 -10.65
C LEU A 50 11.38 -22.21 -10.25
N GLN A 51 12.37 -21.34 -10.06
CA GLN A 51 13.67 -21.65 -9.50
C GLN A 51 13.56 -21.92 -7.99
N ASP A 52 14.39 -22.82 -7.47
CA ASP A 52 14.53 -23.08 -6.04
C ASP A 52 14.93 -21.82 -5.27
N VAL A 53 14.60 -21.78 -3.98
CA VAL A 53 14.82 -20.59 -3.13
C VAL A 53 15.54 -21.00 -1.85
N MET A 54 16.52 -20.21 -1.45
CA MET A 54 17.13 -20.27 -0.14
C MET A 54 16.38 -19.37 0.83
N GLN A 55 15.90 -19.95 1.92
CA GLN A 55 15.16 -19.26 2.97
C GLN A 55 15.97 -19.17 4.26
N PHE A 56 16.06 -17.96 4.80
CA PHE A 56 16.59 -17.68 6.13
C PHE A 56 15.53 -16.95 6.93
N LEU A 57 14.94 -17.63 7.90
CA LEU A 57 13.77 -17.17 8.65
C LEU A 57 14.17 -16.89 10.10
N GLY A 58 13.62 -15.82 10.67
CA GLY A 58 13.88 -15.48 12.08
C GLY A 58 15.31 -15.00 12.35
N ILE A 59 15.86 -14.13 11.48
CA ILE A 59 17.18 -13.51 11.70
C ILE A 59 17.01 -12.26 12.59
N PRO A 60 17.66 -12.18 13.76
CA PRO A 60 17.56 -11.00 14.61
C PRO A 60 18.31 -9.83 13.97
N TYR A 61 17.62 -8.70 13.77
CA TYR A 61 18.24 -7.47 13.26
C TYR A 61 18.45 -6.41 14.33
N ALA A 62 17.88 -6.61 15.53
CA ALA A 62 18.03 -5.75 16.70
C ALA A 62 18.00 -6.60 17.99
N ARG A 63 18.37 -6.01 19.13
CA ARG A 63 18.17 -6.62 20.46
C ARG A 63 16.68 -6.67 20.79
N ALA A 64 16.29 -7.70 21.54
CA ALA A 64 14.93 -7.83 22.06
C ALA A 64 14.51 -6.56 22.82
N PRO A 65 13.42 -5.88 22.43
CA PRO A 65 12.97 -4.61 23.04
C PRO A 65 12.18 -4.85 24.34
N VAL A 66 12.72 -5.68 25.22
CA VAL A 66 12.11 -6.10 26.48
C VAL A 66 12.63 -5.29 27.67
N LYS A 67 11.88 -5.30 28.78
CA LYS A 67 12.27 -4.65 30.05
C LYS A 67 12.63 -3.18 29.82
N ASP A 68 13.86 -2.78 30.14
CA ASP A 68 14.35 -1.40 30.01
C ASP A 68 14.42 -0.91 28.56
N LEU A 69 14.46 -1.82 27.57
CA LEU A 69 14.43 -1.50 26.15
C LEU A 69 13.01 -1.32 25.60
N ARG A 70 11.97 -1.62 26.39
CA ARG A 70 10.60 -1.31 26.01
C ARG A 70 10.41 0.21 25.99
N PHE A 71 9.73 0.71 24.95
CA PHE A 71 9.55 2.14 24.70
C PHE A 71 10.90 2.89 24.61
N ARG A 72 11.85 2.28 23.89
CA ARG A 72 13.14 2.89 23.52
C ARG A 72 13.49 2.56 22.07
N PRO A 73 14.38 3.35 21.44
CA PRO A 73 14.95 3.03 20.13
C PRO A 73 15.59 1.62 20.12
N PRO A 74 15.52 0.89 19.00
CA PRO A 74 16.14 -0.43 18.87
C PRO A 74 17.67 -0.35 18.93
N GLU A 75 18.28 -1.32 19.59
CA GLU A 75 19.73 -1.47 19.66
C GLU A 75 20.23 -2.57 18.72
N LYS A 76 21.49 -2.47 18.27
CA LYS A 76 22.12 -3.47 17.40
C LYS A 76 22.19 -4.84 18.08
N PRO A 77 21.98 -5.94 17.36
CA PRO A 77 21.96 -7.28 17.94
C PRO A 77 23.34 -7.66 18.46
N GLU A 78 23.36 -8.53 19.49
CA GLU A 78 24.60 -9.07 20.04
C GLU A 78 25.27 -9.99 19.02
N LYS A 79 26.61 -10.00 18.98
CA LYS A 79 27.35 -10.92 18.11
C LYS A 79 27.32 -12.33 18.68
N TRP A 80 27.19 -13.33 17.82
CA TRP A 80 27.26 -14.74 18.19
C TRP A 80 28.38 -15.48 17.45
N LYS A 81 28.98 -16.45 18.13
CA LYS A 81 30.04 -17.31 17.56
C LYS A 81 29.50 -18.65 17.04
N ILE A 82 28.41 -19.14 17.65
CA ILE A 82 27.79 -20.42 17.31
C ILE A 82 26.82 -20.21 16.15
N VAL A 83 26.80 -21.13 15.18
CA VAL A 83 25.87 -21.09 14.04
C VAL A 83 24.43 -21.05 14.55
N ARG A 84 23.71 -19.98 14.21
CA ARG A 84 22.31 -19.82 14.57
C ARG A 84 21.40 -20.49 13.53
N ASN A 85 20.42 -21.26 14.00
CA ASN A 85 19.43 -21.88 13.13
C ASN A 85 18.35 -20.86 12.73
N CYS A 86 18.29 -20.53 11.44
CA CYS A 86 17.33 -19.60 10.84
C CYS A 86 16.46 -20.32 9.80
N THR A 87 15.92 -21.48 10.15
CA THR A 87 15.05 -22.29 9.26
C THR A 87 13.55 -22.15 9.57
N HIS A 88 13.20 -21.47 10.66
CA HIS A 88 11.83 -21.31 11.18
C HIS A 88 11.59 -19.84 11.56
N PHE A 89 10.34 -19.40 11.50
CA PHE A 89 9.98 -18.05 11.93
C PHE A 89 10.22 -17.87 13.42
N ALA A 90 10.71 -16.68 13.79
CA ALA A 90 10.70 -16.20 15.16
C ALA A 90 9.28 -15.77 15.57
N PRO A 91 9.01 -15.55 16.86
CA PRO A 91 7.73 -15.00 17.33
C PRO A 91 7.36 -13.69 16.63
N VAL A 92 6.06 -13.46 16.44
CA VAL A 92 5.54 -12.19 15.95
C VAL A 92 5.40 -11.21 17.11
N CYS A 93 5.31 -9.92 16.82
CA CYS A 93 5.12 -8.91 17.85
C CYS A 93 3.74 -9.05 18.53
N PRO A 94 3.62 -8.70 19.81
CA PRO A 94 2.36 -8.83 20.53
C PRO A 94 1.26 -7.99 19.90
N GLN A 95 0.11 -8.63 19.64
CA GLN A 95 -1.03 -8.01 18.97
C GLN A 95 -2.35 -8.68 19.39
N PRO A 96 -3.49 -8.00 19.25
CA PRO A 96 -4.80 -8.62 19.44
C PRO A 96 -5.04 -9.74 18.42
N LEU A 97 -5.47 -10.92 18.87
CA LEU A 97 -5.81 -12.07 18.00
C LEU A 97 -7.26 -12.55 18.16
N ASP A 98 -8.05 -11.85 18.97
CA ASP A 98 -9.41 -12.27 19.32
C ASP A 98 -10.42 -11.76 18.30
N LEU A 99 -10.46 -12.42 17.14
CA LEU A 99 -11.72 -12.53 16.39
C LEU A 99 -12.39 -13.85 16.81
N PRO A 100 -13.49 -13.81 17.57
CA PRO A 100 -14.30 -14.98 17.83
C PRO A 100 -14.68 -15.63 16.50
N GLU A 101 -14.48 -16.94 16.37
CA GLU A 101 -14.82 -17.67 15.13
C GLU A 101 -16.31 -17.54 14.77
N SER A 102 -17.16 -17.21 15.75
CA SER A 102 -18.58 -16.87 15.60
C SER A 102 -18.83 -15.56 14.86
N GLN A 103 -17.89 -14.60 14.87
CA GLN A 103 -17.99 -13.33 14.14
C GLN A 103 -17.59 -13.45 12.67
N LEU A 104 -16.88 -14.52 12.29
CA LEU A 104 -16.47 -14.77 10.91
C LEU A 104 -17.62 -15.41 10.14
N VAL A 105 -18.60 -14.64 9.67
CA VAL A 105 -19.83 -15.22 9.08
C VAL A 105 -19.57 -15.88 7.71
N ARG A 106 -18.56 -15.42 6.96
CA ARG A 106 -18.30 -15.85 5.57
C ARG A 106 -17.30 -17.02 5.48
N PRO A 107 -17.59 -18.11 4.74
CA PRO A 107 -16.70 -19.29 4.65
C PRO A 107 -15.28 -18.99 4.16
N SER A 108 -15.14 -18.10 3.19
CA SER A 108 -13.86 -17.65 2.64
C SER A 108 -13.03 -16.86 3.66
N MET A 109 -13.68 -16.02 4.46
CA MET A 109 -13.06 -15.30 5.58
C MET A 109 -12.64 -16.26 6.70
N LYS A 110 -13.48 -17.24 7.06
CA LYS A 110 -13.11 -18.33 7.99
C LYS A 110 -11.86 -19.09 7.52
N ARG A 111 -11.81 -19.43 6.22
CA ARG A 111 -10.67 -20.14 5.63
C ARG A 111 -9.38 -19.31 5.70
N LYS A 112 -9.46 -18.03 5.30
CA LYS A 112 -8.33 -17.09 5.39
C LYS A 112 -7.83 -16.95 6.83
N TRP A 113 -8.75 -16.75 7.78
CA TRP A 113 -8.43 -16.69 9.21
C TRP A 113 -7.77 -17.98 9.72
N LYS A 114 -8.32 -19.15 9.38
CA LYS A 114 -7.77 -20.46 9.76
C LYS A 114 -6.34 -20.67 9.25
N ALA A 115 -6.03 -20.18 8.05
CA ALA A 115 -4.69 -20.25 7.48
C ALA A 115 -3.73 -19.21 8.07
N MET A 116 -4.24 -18.04 8.45
CA MET A 116 -3.45 -16.93 9.00
C MET A 116 -3.13 -17.09 10.49
N LYS A 117 -4.10 -17.55 11.30
CA LYS A 117 -3.98 -17.66 12.76
C LYS A 117 -2.70 -18.37 13.22
N PRO A 118 -2.33 -19.56 12.68
CA PRO A 118 -1.11 -20.25 13.11
C PRO A 118 0.19 -19.47 12.90
N LEU A 119 0.22 -18.54 11.94
CA LEU A 119 1.38 -17.70 11.64
C LEU A 119 1.54 -16.53 12.62
N MET A 120 0.53 -16.27 13.46
CA MET A 120 0.49 -15.16 14.40
C MET A 120 0.29 -15.58 15.86
N THR A 121 -0.10 -16.83 16.15
CA THR A 121 -0.34 -17.31 17.53
C THR A 121 0.90 -17.24 18.43
N SER A 122 2.10 -17.43 17.88
CA SER A 122 3.35 -17.37 18.64
C SER A 122 3.81 -15.92 18.80
N MET A 123 3.40 -15.27 19.88
CA MET A 123 3.71 -13.86 20.18
C MET A 123 4.74 -13.73 21.31
N ASP A 124 5.71 -12.83 21.13
CA ASP A 124 6.68 -12.42 22.15
C ASP A 124 7.09 -10.95 21.92
N GLU A 125 7.52 -10.24 22.97
CA GLU A 125 8.13 -8.91 22.82
C GLU A 125 9.51 -8.99 22.13
N ASP A 126 10.22 -10.11 22.27
CA ASP A 126 11.35 -10.43 21.41
C ASP A 126 10.84 -10.81 20.00
N CYS A 127 10.56 -9.78 19.19
CA CYS A 127 9.98 -9.94 17.86
C CYS A 127 10.72 -9.21 16.72
N LEU A 128 11.88 -8.58 17.00
CA LEU A 128 12.65 -7.81 16.02
C LEU A 128 13.50 -8.70 15.09
N TYR A 129 12.79 -9.43 14.25
CA TYR A 129 13.34 -10.41 13.32
C TYR A 129 12.95 -10.10 11.87
N LEU A 130 13.82 -10.51 10.94
CA LEU A 130 13.56 -10.47 9.51
C LEU A 130 13.76 -11.83 8.86
N ASN A 131 13.23 -11.97 7.66
CA ASN A 131 13.30 -13.17 6.84
C ASN A 131 13.87 -12.81 5.47
N VAL A 132 14.81 -13.59 4.96
CA VAL A 132 15.44 -13.39 3.64
C VAL A 132 15.11 -14.58 2.74
N TYR A 133 14.68 -14.29 1.52
CA TYR A 133 14.40 -15.23 0.45
C TYR A 133 15.25 -14.81 -0.75
N HIS A 134 16.18 -15.65 -1.19
CA HIS A 134 16.90 -15.40 -2.43
C HIS A 134 16.84 -16.63 -3.34
N PRO A 135 16.75 -16.44 -4.68
CA PRO A 135 16.79 -17.57 -5.60
C PRO A 135 18.10 -18.35 -5.43
N ALA A 136 18.02 -19.67 -5.49
CA ALA A 136 19.19 -20.53 -5.51
C ALA A 136 19.95 -20.34 -6.84
N ASP A 137 21.26 -20.58 -6.83
CA ASP A 137 22.07 -20.46 -8.04
C ASP A 137 21.51 -21.39 -9.13
N VAL A 138 21.21 -20.82 -10.30
CA VAL A 138 20.96 -21.59 -11.52
C VAL A 138 22.31 -22.13 -12.00
N ASP A 139 22.31 -23.39 -12.44
CA ASP A 139 23.48 -24.08 -13.00
C ASP A 139 24.26 -23.15 -13.96
N PRO A 140 25.56 -22.88 -13.71
CA PRO A 140 26.38 -21.97 -14.51
C PRO A 140 26.35 -22.23 -16.02
N GLU A 141 26.02 -23.45 -16.44
CA GLU A 141 25.94 -23.86 -17.85
C GLU A 141 24.68 -23.37 -18.58
N ASN A 142 23.62 -22.95 -17.85
CA ASN A 142 22.35 -22.48 -18.41
C ASN A 142 22.11 -20.96 -18.27
N ILE A 143 23.12 -20.19 -17.86
CA ILE A 143 22.98 -18.75 -17.65
C ILE A 143 23.11 -18.02 -19.00
N ASP A 144 21.98 -17.55 -19.52
CA ASP A 144 21.98 -16.37 -20.38
C ASP A 144 22.67 -15.23 -19.60
N LYS A 145 23.82 -14.76 -20.10
CA LYS A 145 24.82 -13.90 -19.41
C LYS A 145 24.29 -12.55 -18.84
N LYS A 146 22.99 -12.28 -18.85
CA LYS A 146 22.40 -10.95 -18.63
C LYS A 146 22.01 -10.61 -17.18
N GLU A 147 21.78 -11.56 -16.28
CA GLU A 147 21.44 -11.25 -14.87
C GLU A 147 22.52 -11.77 -13.91
N ARG A 148 23.69 -11.12 -13.92
CA ARG A 148 24.75 -11.41 -12.96
C ARG A 148 24.48 -10.65 -11.65
N TYR A 149 24.73 -11.34 -10.54
CA TYR A 149 24.83 -10.75 -9.21
C TYR A 149 25.63 -9.43 -9.20
N PRO A 150 25.32 -8.50 -8.28
CA PRO A 150 24.34 -8.63 -7.20
C PRO A 150 22.87 -8.46 -7.66
N LEU A 151 21.90 -9.01 -6.93
CA LEU A 151 20.46 -8.93 -7.26
C LEU A 151 19.80 -7.71 -6.63
N ALA A 152 18.77 -7.16 -7.26
CA ALA A 152 17.91 -6.16 -6.60
C ALA A 152 17.26 -6.74 -5.34
N VAL A 153 17.04 -5.89 -4.34
CA VAL A 153 16.50 -6.28 -3.03
C VAL A 153 15.14 -5.61 -2.83
N MET A 154 14.11 -6.40 -2.55
CA MET A 154 12.77 -5.91 -2.23
C MET A 154 12.47 -6.17 -0.75
N VAL A 155 12.34 -5.10 0.04
CA VAL A 155 12.04 -5.19 1.48
C VAL A 155 10.57 -4.89 1.71
N PHE A 156 9.84 -5.88 2.20
CA PHE A 156 8.42 -5.80 2.48
C PHE A 156 8.14 -5.29 3.89
N ILE A 157 7.38 -4.20 3.99
CA ILE A 157 6.84 -3.67 5.25
C ILE A 157 5.34 -3.94 5.28
N HIS A 158 4.91 -4.82 6.20
CA HIS A 158 3.51 -5.22 6.30
C HIS A 158 2.63 -4.08 6.85
N GLY A 159 1.34 -4.08 6.47
CA GLY A 159 0.30 -3.26 7.10
C GLY A 159 -0.40 -3.97 8.26
N GLY A 160 -1.63 -3.54 8.57
CA GLY A 160 -2.45 -4.04 9.68
C GLY A 160 -2.83 -2.96 10.69
N ASP A 161 -3.29 -1.80 10.20
CA ASP A 161 -3.79 -0.67 11.00
C ASP A 161 -2.85 -0.21 12.15
N PHE A 162 -1.54 -0.42 11.97
CA PHE A 162 -0.48 -0.23 12.98
C PHE A 162 -0.57 -1.12 14.22
N VAL A 163 -1.60 -1.96 14.38
CA VAL A 163 -1.89 -2.73 15.61
C VAL A 163 -1.74 -4.25 15.44
N HIS A 164 -1.75 -4.75 14.21
CA HIS A 164 -1.58 -6.17 13.91
C HIS A 164 -0.73 -6.40 12.64
N GLY A 165 -0.49 -7.66 12.31
CA GLY A 165 0.29 -8.10 11.16
C GLY A 165 1.67 -8.65 11.53
N ALA A 166 2.30 -9.29 10.54
CA ALA A 166 3.65 -9.84 10.64
C ALA A 166 4.23 -10.12 9.24
N GLY A 167 5.55 -10.01 9.10
CA GLY A 167 6.28 -10.41 7.90
C GLY A 167 6.21 -11.92 7.62
N SER A 168 5.90 -12.76 8.62
CA SER A 168 5.67 -14.20 8.48
C SER A 168 4.39 -14.56 7.72
N MET A 169 3.46 -13.62 7.52
CA MET A 169 2.24 -13.86 6.72
C MET A 169 2.53 -13.91 5.22
N TYR A 170 3.61 -13.29 4.77
CA TYR A 170 3.92 -13.07 3.36
C TYR A 170 5.11 -13.93 2.92
N ASP A 171 4.89 -14.78 1.92
CA ASP A 171 5.92 -15.67 1.39
C ASP A 171 6.65 -15.04 0.21
N GLY A 172 7.91 -14.66 0.43
CA GLY A 172 8.75 -14.06 -0.60
C GLY A 172 9.26 -15.05 -1.66
N SER A 173 8.99 -16.35 -1.53
CA SER A 173 9.65 -17.36 -2.38
C SER A 173 9.28 -17.26 -3.85
N VAL A 174 7.99 -17.13 -4.19
CA VAL A 174 7.59 -17.03 -5.61
C VAL A 174 8.09 -15.74 -6.22
N LEU A 175 7.99 -14.61 -5.51
CA LEU A 175 8.49 -13.33 -5.99
C LEU A 175 10.02 -13.35 -6.20
N ALA A 176 10.78 -13.93 -5.26
CA ALA A 176 12.23 -14.08 -5.37
C ALA A 176 12.63 -14.96 -6.56
N SER A 177 11.93 -16.08 -6.73
CA SER A 177 12.14 -17.06 -7.79
C SER A 177 11.77 -16.54 -9.18
N HIS A 178 10.57 -15.95 -9.32
CA HIS A 178 10.07 -15.44 -10.59
C HIS A 178 10.82 -14.16 -11.02
N GLY A 179 11.08 -13.27 -10.07
CA GLY A 179 11.68 -11.97 -10.34
C GLY A 179 13.20 -11.98 -10.44
N THR A 180 13.87 -13.07 -10.03
CA THR A 180 15.32 -13.10 -9.79
C THR A 180 15.74 -11.93 -8.88
N VAL A 181 15.11 -11.82 -7.71
CA VAL A 181 15.37 -10.75 -6.73
C VAL A 181 15.52 -11.33 -5.32
N VAL A 182 16.20 -10.62 -4.43
CA VAL A 182 16.17 -10.95 -3.00
C VAL A 182 14.94 -10.31 -2.38
N VAL A 183 14.10 -11.08 -1.71
CA VAL A 183 12.95 -10.58 -0.95
C VAL A 183 13.27 -10.64 0.53
N VAL A 184 13.00 -9.56 1.25
CA VAL A 184 13.13 -9.49 2.70
C VAL A 184 11.76 -9.16 3.30
N THR A 185 11.31 -9.89 4.31
CA THR A 185 10.12 -9.49 5.10
C THR A 185 10.53 -9.22 6.54
N ILE A 186 10.04 -8.14 7.12
CA ILE A 186 10.44 -7.70 8.47
C ILE A 186 9.26 -7.77 9.44
N ASN A 187 9.54 -8.06 10.71
CA ASN A 187 8.67 -7.72 11.82
C ASN A 187 9.20 -6.46 12.49
N TYR A 188 8.32 -5.60 12.99
CA TYR A 188 8.64 -4.39 13.74
C TYR A 188 7.58 -4.20 14.83
N ARG A 189 7.89 -3.46 15.91
CA ARG A 189 6.91 -3.25 16.98
C ARG A 189 5.63 -2.58 16.46
N ILE A 190 4.50 -2.97 17.02
CA ILE A 190 3.16 -2.52 16.61
C ILE A 190 2.34 -2.10 17.84
N GLY A 191 1.24 -1.39 17.60
CA GLY A 191 0.30 -0.90 18.61
C GLY A 191 0.99 -0.06 19.68
N ILE A 192 0.58 -0.27 20.93
CA ILE A 192 1.14 0.41 22.11
C ILE A 192 2.67 0.27 22.14
N LEU A 193 3.20 -0.92 21.89
CA LEU A 193 4.63 -1.21 21.99
C LEU A 193 5.45 -0.50 20.90
N GLY A 194 4.85 -0.22 19.74
CA GLY A 194 5.50 0.42 18.60
C GLY A 194 5.38 1.94 18.58
N TYR A 195 4.33 2.51 19.15
CA TYR A 195 3.96 3.91 18.93
C TYR A 195 3.61 4.73 20.18
N LEU A 196 3.70 4.16 21.38
CA LEU A 196 3.42 4.92 22.61
C LEU A 196 4.33 6.16 22.73
N SER A 197 3.70 7.33 22.84
CA SER A 197 4.39 8.60 23.06
C SER A 197 3.74 9.41 24.17
N THR A 198 4.58 10.03 25.00
CA THR A 198 4.18 11.00 26.03
C THR A 198 4.33 12.44 25.58
N THR A 199 4.68 12.68 24.30
CA THR A 199 4.99 14.00 23.72
C THR A 199 6.06 14.80 24.49
N ASP A 200 6.86 14.08 25.28
CA ASP A 200 8.02 14.56 26.00
C ASP A 200 9.13 13.49 25.89
N ASN A 201 10.26 13.71 26.55
CA ASN A 201 11.41 12.81 26.44
C ASN A 201 11.27 11.49 27.22
N SER A 202 10.15 11.24 27.90
CA SER A 202 9.94 10.00 28.67
C SER A 202 9.65 8.80 27.78
N ALA A 203 8.86 9.02 26.73
CA ALA A 203 8.57 8.08 25.66
C ALA A 203 8.37 8.86 24.36
N VAL A 204 9.38 8.85 23.50
CA VAL A 204 9.43 9.68 22.29
C VAL A 204 8.45 9.23 21.21
N GLY A 205 8.09 7.95 21.16
CA GLY A 205 7.22 7.37 20.12
C GLY A 205 8.00 6.85 18.91
N ASN A 206 7.29 6.55 17.82
CA ASN A 206 7.84 6.10 16.53
C ASN A 206 8.83 4.93 16.58
N TYR A 207 8.81 4.11 17.65
CA TYR A 207 9.73 2.98 17.80
C TYR A 207 9.62 1.97 16.66
N ALA A 208 8.40 1.78 16.13
CA ALA A 208 8.13 0.98 14.94
C ALA A 208 8.89 1.47 13.69
N LEU A 209 8.95 2.79 13.46
CA LEU A 209 9.71 3.37 12.34
C LEU A 209 11.21 3.20 12.59
N MET A 210 11.66 3.39 13.83
CA MET A 210 13.05 3.16 14.22
C MET A 210 13.46 1.69 14.04
N ASP A 211 12.58 0.74 14.33
CA ASP A 211 12.76 -0.70 14.08
C ASP A 211 12.94 -0.99 12.59
N GLN A 212 12.12 -0.36 11.75
CA GLN A 212 12.24 -0.48 10.29
C GLN A 212 13.57 0.11 9.80
N ILE A 213 13.99 1.28 10.29
CA ILE A 213 15.31 1.86 10.00
C ILE A 213 16.44 0.91 10.45
N ALA A 214 16.33 0.30 11.63
CA ALA A 214 17.31 -0.68 12.11
C ALA A 214 17.38 -1.93 11.21
N ALA A 215 16.23 -2.43 10.75
CA ALA A 215 16.18 -3.52 9.78
C ALA A 215 16.82 -3.13 8.44
N LEU A 216 16.60 -1.90 7.96
CA LEU A 216 17.22 -1.39 6.73
C LEU A 216 18.74 -1.21 6.87
N ARG A 217 19.22 -0.74 8.03
CA ARG A 217 20.66 -0.72 8.35
C ARG A 217 21.24 -2.12 8.35
N TRP A 218 20.52 -3.11 8.89
CA TRP A 218 20.92 -4.52 8.82
C TRP A 218 20.98 -5.03 7.39
N VAL A 219 19.98 -4.73 6.56
CA VAL A 219 19.95 -5.11 5.13
C VAL A 219 21.17 -4.52 4.42
N ASN A 220 21.43 -3.22 4.57
CA ASN A 220 22.58 -2.56 3.95
C ASN A 220 23.93 -3.22 4.38
N ASP A 221 24.07 -3.55 5.67
CA ASP A 221 25.26 -4.19 6.23
C ASP A 221 25.47 -5.66 5.80
N ASN A 222 24.41 -6.40 5.43
CA ASN A 222 24.46 -7.87 5.34
C ASN A 222 23.95 -8.47 4.04
N ILE A 223 23.12 -7.77 3.26
CA ILE A 223 22.37 -8.39 2.15
C ILE A 223 23.27 -8.88 1.01
N ALA A 224 24.47 -8.30 0.87
CA ALA A 224 25.51 -8.76 -0.05
C ALA A 224 25.91 -10.22 0.20
N ASN A 225 25.85 -10.70 1.45
CA ASN A 225 26.13 -12.10 1.80
C ASN A 225 25.03 -13.06 1.32
N PHE A 226 23.84 -12.51 1.01
CA PHE A 226 22.71 -13.20 0.37
C PHE A 226 22.60 -12.85 -1.11
N LYS A 227 23.70 -12.37 -1.69
CA LYS A 227 23.84 -11.96 -3.11
C LYS A 227 22.98 -10.76 -3.53
N GLY A 228 22.36 -10.07 -2.58
CA GLY A 228 21.63 -8.84 -2.83
C GLY A 228 22.55 -7.64 -2.99
N ASP A 229 22.07 -6.62 -3.69
CA ASP A 229 22.73 -5.35 -3.91
C ASP A 229 22.25 -4.32 -2.89
N PRO A 230 23.08 -3.89 -1.92
CA PRO A 230 22.67 -2.91 -0.92
C PRO A 230 22.39 -1.52 -1.52
N THR A 231 22.78 -1.27 -2.79
CA THR A 231 22.51 -0.01 -3.49
C THR A 231 21.20 -0.02 -4.29
N ARG A 232 20.60 -1.20 -4.50
CA ARG A 232 19.32 -1.39 -5.21
C ARG A 232 18.26 -2.00 -4.31
N VAL A 233 18.04 -1.34 -3.18
CA VAL A 233 17.00 -1.69 -2.21
C VAL A 233 15.71 -0.91 -2.54
N THR A 234 14.62 -1.64 -2.67
CA THR A 234 13.26 -1.13 -2.92
C THR A 234 12.37 -1.52 -1.75
N LEU A 235 11.73 -0.54 -1.13
CA LEU A 235 10.71 -0.80 -0.11
C LEU A 235 9.36 -1.00 -0.79
N PHE A 236 8.58 -1.97 -0.34
CA PHE A 236 7.20 -2.14 -0.79
C PHE A 236 6.30 -2.59 0.35
N GLY A 237 5.06 -2.13 0.35
CA GLY A 237 4.15 -2.36 1.46
C GLY A 237 2.74 -1.91 1.10
N SER A 238 1.77 -2.41 1.87
CA SER A 238 0.37 -2.06 1.70
C SER A 238 -0.23 -1.46 2.97
N GLU A 239 -1.23 -0.60 2.80
CA GLU A 239 -1.93 0.10 3.89
C GLU A 239 -0.96 0.88 4.80
N THR A 240 -0.93 0.58 6.09
CA THR A 240 -0.05 1.20 7.08
C THR A 240 1.42 0.87 6.84
N GLY A 241 1.71 -0.22 6.14
CA GLY A 241 3.04 -0.52 5.61
C GLY A 241 3.45 0.49 4.53
N ALA A 242 2.54 0.87 3.63
CA ALA A 242 2.79 1.93 2.65
C ALA A 242 2.93 3.31 3.31
N VAL A 243 2.13 3.61 4.34
CA VAL A 243 2.30 4.83 5.15
C VAL A 243 3.69 4.88 5.78
N ASN A 244 4.12 3.80 6.42
CA ASN A 244 5.44 3.71 7.02
C ASN A 244 6.55 3.90 6.00
N ILE A 245 6.48 3.26 4.84
CA ILE A 245 7.44 3.48 3.75
C ILE A 245 7.46 4.94 3.32
N ASN A 246 6.30 5.56 3.17
CA ASN A 246 6.23 6.96 2.81
C ASN A 246 6.80 7.88 3.90
N LEU A 247 6.65 7.55 5.18
CA LEU A 247 7.33 8.29 6.25
C LEU A 247 8.85 8.09 6.20
N LEU A 248 9.32 6.89 5.87
CA LEU A 248 10.75 6.62 5.68
C LEU A 248 11.35 7.39 4.49
N THR A 249 10.58 7.69 3.43
CA THR A 249 11.07 8.59 2.35
C THR A 249 11.21 10.04 2.78
N LEU A 250 10.68 10.40 3.96
CA LEU A 250 10.77 11.75 4.54
C LEU A 250 11.74 11.81 5.73
N ALA A 251 12.20 10.66 6.23
CA ALA A 251 13.05 10.55 7.40
C ALA A 251 14.54 10.74 7.04
N PRO A 252 15.24 11.76 7.58
CA PRO A 252 16.67 11.95 7.32
C PRO A 252 17.52 10.74 7.72
N GLU A 253 17.14 10.03 8.79
CA GLU A 253 17.85 8.84 9.28
C GLU A 253 17.78 7.62 8.36
N ALA A 254 16.81 7.60 7.44
CA ALA A 254 16.62 6.53 6.47
C ALA A 254 17.27 6.85 5.11
N ALA A 255 17.74 8.09 4.92
CA ALA A 255 18.36 8.54 3.68
C ALA A 255 19.56 7.66 3.30
N GLY A 256 19.59 7.21 2.04
CA GLY A 256 20.65 6.35 1.52
C GLY A 256 20.57 4.87 1.92
N LEU A 257 19.60 4.45 2.74
CA LEU A 257 19.39 3.03 3.07
C LEU A 257 18.62 2.27 1.98
N PHE A 258 17.88 3.00 1.14
CA PHE A 258 17.13 2.45 0.02
C PHE A 258 17.04 3.47 -1.12
N ARG A 259 16.63 3.02 -2.31
CA ARG A 259 16.58 3.84 -3.53
C ARG A 259 15.16 4.06 -4.05
N ARG A 260 14.24 3.13 -3.78
CA ARG A 260 12.90 3.14 -4.37
C ARG A 260 11.83 2.75 -3.38
N ALA A 261 10.60 3.22 -3.62
CA ALA A 261 9.44 2.92 -2.81
C ALA A 261 8.23 2.51 -3.66
N ILE A 262 7.50 1.51 -3.19
CA ILE A 262 6.23 1.07 -3.74
C ILE A 262 5.14 1.22 -2.67
N LEU A 263 4.18 2.12 -2.89
CA LEU A 263 3.13 2.51 -1.94
C LEU A 263 1.76 1.96 -2.38
N GLN A 264 1.32 0.85 -1.79
CA GLN A 264 0.08 0.16 -2.19
C GLN A 264 -1.08 0.51 -1.25
N GLY A 265 -1.92 1.48 -1.63
CA GLY A 265 -3.13 1.83 -0.87
C GLY A 265 -2.87 2.58 0.44
N GLY A 266 -1.77 3.33 0.57
CA GLY A 266 -1.48 4.12 1.77
C GLY A 266 -0.51 5.27 1.53
N SER A 267 -0.68 6.37 2.28
CA SER A 267 0.08 7.62 2.15
C SER A 267 0.22 8.31 3.51
N ALA A 268 1.35 8.97 3.76
CA ALA A 268 1.62 9.72 4.99
C ALA A 268 0.80 11.02 5.16
N ILE A 269 -0.07 11.34 4.19
CA ILE A 269 -1.02 12.46 4.29
C ILE A 269 -2.49 12.00 4.34
N ALA A 270 -2.74 10.69 4.40
CA ALA A 270 -4.08 10.16 4.64
C ALA A 270 -4.54 10.52 6.07
N SER A 271 -5.85 10.70 6.28
CA SER A 271 -6.37 11.17 7.58
C SER A 271 -6.08 10.22 8.76
N TRP A 272 -5.88 8.94 8.46
CA TRP A 272 -5.55 7.86 9.38
C TRP A 272 -4.04 7.59 9.50
N SER A 273 -3.17 8.35 8.81
CA SER A 273 -1.73 8.04 8.77
C SER A 273 -0.96 8.39 10.06
N LEU A 274 -1.43 9.38 10.82
CA LEU A 274 -0.79 9.87 12.04
C LEU A 274 -1.77 9.79 13.23
N SER A 275 -1.23 9.55 14.43
CA SER A 275 -2.02 9.63 15.66
C SER A 275 -2.32 11.09 16.01
N PRO A 276 -3.60 11.47 16.26
CA PRO A 276 -3.96 12.86 16.51
C PRO A 276 -3.64 13.35 17.91
N ASP A 277 -3.62 12.47 18.92
CA ASP A 277 -3.47 12.84 20.33
C ASP A 277 -2.72 11.75 21.12
N PRO A 278 -1.42 11.53 20.84
CA PRO A 278 -0.63 10.50 21.50
C PRO A 278 -0.54 10.69 23.02
N ARG A 279 -0.52 11.94 23.51
CA ARG A 279 -0.46 12.26 24.94
C ARG A 279 -1.71 11.78 25.67
N ARG A 280 -2.90 12.02 25.10
CA ARG A 280 -4.15 11.53 25.69
C ARG A 280 -4.20 10.02 25.72
N PHE A 281 -3.83 9.34 24.63
CA PHE A 281 -3.86 7.88 24.59
C PHE A 281 -2.86 7.25 25.56
N SER A 282 -1.66 7.82 25.73
CA SER A 282 -0.70 7.34 26.73
C SER A 282 -1.16 7.57 28.18
N ASN A 283 -1.82 8.70 28.46
CA ASN A 283 -2.42 8.94 29.78
C ASN A 283 -3.56 7.95 30.08
N LEU A 284 -4.47 7.72 29.12
CA LEU A 284 -5.57 6.75 29.28
C LEU A 284 -5.04 5.33 29.51
N LEU A 285 -3.96 4.95 28.82
CA LEU A 285 -3.31 3.67 29.08
C LEU A 285 -2.74 3.61 30.50
N ALA A 286 -2.00 4.64 30.91
CA ALA A 286 -1.41 4.71 32.24
C ALA A 286 -2.46 4.70 33.36
N GLU A 287 -3.62 5.34 33.17
CA GLU A 287 -4.74 5.30 34.11
C GLU A 287 -5.32 3.90 34.24
N ASN A 288 -5.63 3.23 33.12
CA ASN A 288 -6.23 1.90 33.13
C ASN A 288 -5.35 0.81 33.77
N VAL A 289 -4.03 0.95 33.69
CA VAL A 289 -3.07 0.01 34.31
C VAL A 289 -2.46 0.52 35.61
N SER A 290 -3.05 1.56 36.22
CA SER A 290 -2.58 2.13 37.51
C SER A 290 -1.14 2.65 37.51
N CYS A 291 -0.64 3.08 36.35
CA CYS A 291 0.66 3.70 36.12
C CYS A 291 0.61 5.22 35.96
N CYS A 292 -0.53 5.87 36.20
CA CYS A 292 -0.59 7.33 36.23
C CYS A 292 0.29 7.88 37.37
N ARG A 293 1.23 8.77 37.04
CA ARG A 293 2.18 9.40 37.97
C ARG A 293 2.30 10.89 37.63
N PRO A 294 2.59 11.76 38.61
CA PRO A 294 2.83 13.19 38.34
C PRO A 294 4.02 13.42 37.40
N ASN A 295 5.06 12.57 37.51
CA ASN A 295 6.20 12.59 36.62
C ASN A 295 6.00 11.53 35.51
N THR A 296 6.02 11.97 34.24
CA THR A 296 5.80 11.13 33.06
C THR A 296 6.86 10.05 32.91
N THR A 297 8.12 10.31 33.27
CA THR A 297 9.21 9.32 33.27
C THR A 297 8.91 8.17 34.23
N LEU A 298 8.48 8.47 35.46
CA LEU A 298 8.05 7.44 36.43
C LEU A 298 6.81 6.68 35.95
N GLY A 299 5.92 7.35 35.21
CA GLY A 299 4.77 6.70 34.58
C GLY A 299 5.19 5.69 33.51
N VAL A 300 6.11 6.08 32.62
CA VAL A 300 6.67 5.18 31.60
C VAL A 300 7.47 4.04 32.23
N GLU A 301 8.25 4.30 33.28
CA GLU A 301 8.94 3.25 34.04
C GLU A 301 7.95 2.25 34.64
N CYS A 302 6.83 2.71 35.19
CA CYS A 302 5.74 1.82 35.62
C CYS A 302 5.18 1.01 34.45
N LEU A 303 4.89 1.63 33.30
CA LEU A 303 4.39 0.92 32.10
C LEU A 303 5.35 -0.17 31.60
N ARG A 304 6.68 -0.01 31.78
CA ARG A 304 7.67 -1.05 31.45
C ARG A 304 7.54 -2.28 32.33
N THR A 305 7.00 -2.15 33.55
CA THR A 305 6.81 -3.29 34.47
C THR A 305 5.56 -4.11 34.19
N ILE A 306 4.60 -3.55 33.44
CA ILE A 306 3.33 -4.21 33.13
C ILE A 306 3.55 -5.31 32.07
N PRO A 307 3.03 -6.53 32.23
CA PRO A 307 3.04 -7.53 31.17
C PRO A 307 2.38 -7.00 29.89
N TRP A 308 2.94 -7.27 28.71
CA TRP A 308 2.36 -6.78 27.45
C TRP A 308 0.91 -7.23 27.24
N ARG A 309 0.52 -8.40 27.79
CA ARG A 309 -0.85 -8.92 27.71
C ARG A 309 -1.84 -7.97 28.38
N ASP A 310 -1.45 -7.42 29.52
CA ASP A 310 -2.30 -6.51 30.29
C ASP A 310 -2.36 -5.13 29.61
N LEU A 311 -1.29 -4.69 28.95
CA LEU A 311 -1.30 -3.49 28.13
C LEU A 311 -2.25 -3.62 26.93
N LEU A 312 -2.23 -4.77 26.24
CA LEU A 312 -3.09 -5.02 25.08
C LEU A 312 -4.55 -5.29 25.45
N ALA A 313 -4.83 -5.70 26.69
CA ALA A 313 -6.19 -5.89 27.18
C ALA A 313 -6.93 -4.56 27.42
N VAL A 314 -6.22 -3.43 27.42
CA VAL A 314 -6.85 -2.11 27.55
C VAL A 314 -7.42 -1.68 26.21
N GLU A 315 -8.75 -1.54 26.15
CA GLU A 315 -9.46 -1.03 24.98
C GLU A 315 -9.36 0.50 24.92
N ILE A 316 -8.45 1.01 24.07
CA ILE A 316 -8.31 2.44 23.78
C ILE A 316 -8.54 2.64 22.29
N SER A 317 -9.53 3.46 21.95
CA SER A 317 -9.83 3.84 20.58
C SER A 317 -9.89 5.36 20.43
N SER A 318 -9.51 5.83 19.25
CA SER A 318 -9.75 7.21 18.83
C SER A 318 -11.27 7.47 18.82
N PRO A 319 -11.73 8.61 19.36
CA PRO A 319 -13.13 9.03 19.22
C PRO A 319 -13.55 9.21 17.75
N ASN A 320 -12.57 9.43 16.87
CA ASN A 320 -12.75 9.51 15.42
C ASN A 320 -12.31 8.16 14.80
N PRO A 321 -13.23 7.28 14.35
CA PRO A 321 -12.92 6.02 13.67
C PRO A 321 -12.12 6.14 12.37
N PHE A 322 -11.97 7.34 11.81
CA PHE A 322 -11.14 7.59 10.62
C PHE A 322 -9.71 8.00 10.97
N LYS A 323 -9.29 7.90 12.24
CA LYS A 323 -7.94 8.23 12.72
C LYS A 323 -7.35 7.08 13.54
N SER A 324 -6.04 6.91 13.43
CA SER A 324 -5.32 5.90 14.22
C SER A 324 -5.14 6.31 15.68
N THR A 325 -5.28 5.35 16.59
CA THR A 325 -5.02 5.55 18.03
C THR A 325 -3.52 5.54 18.32
N PHE A 326 -2.87 4.39 18.13
CA PHE A 326 -1.44 4.21 18.29
C PHE A 326 -0.83 4.03 16.90
N GLY A 327 -0.22 5.09 16.39
CA GLY A 327 0.41 5.14 15.08
C GLY A 327 1.50 6.22 15.05
N PRO A 328 2.10 6.47 13.88
CA PRO A 328 3.17 7.45 13.75
C PRO A 328 2.77 8.85 14.23
N ILE A 329 3.75 9.61 14.72
CA ILE A 329 3.60 11.00 15.17
C ILE A 329 4.68 11.89 14.58
N ILE A 330 4.47 13.20 14.62
CA ILE A 330 5.52 14.19 14.34
C ILE A 330 6.35 14.34 15.62
N ASP A 331 7.52 13.71 15.66
CA ASP A 331 8.41 13.67 16.82
C ASP A 331 9.57 14.69 16.71
N GLY A 332 9.76 15.31 15.55
CA GLY A 332 10.87 16.24 15.31
C GLY A 332 12.20 15.55 14.97
N GLU A 333 12.25 14.21 14.96
CA GLU A 333 13.45 13.42 14.70
C GLU A 333 13.25 12.48 13.50
N VAL A 334 12.47 11.41 13.68
CA VAL A 334 12.19 10.43 12.61
C VAL A 334 11.19 11.00 11.61
N VAL A 335 10.17 11.70 12.11
CA VAL A 335 9.20 12.48 11.33
C VAL A 335 9.38 13.95 11.75
N PRO A 336 10.26 14.70 11.05
CA PRO A 336 10.68 16.02 11.51
C PRO A 336 9.58 17.08 11.55
N ASP A 337 8.62 17.01 10.64
CA ASP A 337 7.55 18.00 10.47
C ASP A 337 6.36 17.35 9.75
N ASN A 338 5.32 18.14 9.46
CA ASN A 338 4.15 17.73 8.70
C ASN A 338 4.55 17.06 7.38
N PRO A 339 4.13 15.80 7.12
CA PRO A 339 4.52 15.07 5.91
C PRO A 339 4.22 15.80 4.60
N LYS A 340 3.13 16.56 4.53
CA LYS A 340 2.77 17.34 3.33
C LYS A 340 3.77 18.46 3.04
N THR A 341 4.37 19.04 4.08
CA THR A 341 5.45 20.04 3.96
C THR A 341 6.74 19.36 3.53
N LEU A 342 7.11 18.26 4.18
CA LEU A 342 8.34 17.51 3.89
C LEU A 342 8.39 16.97 2.45
N MET A 343 7.24 16.56 1.89
CA MET A 343 7.13 16.09 0.49
C MET A 343 7.46 17.15 -0.56
N ARG A 344 7.60 18.43 -0.19
CA ARG A 344 8.08 19.48 -1.11
C ARG A 344 9.60 19.55 -1.19
N GLY A 345 10.31 18.88 -0.27
CA GLY A 345 11.76 18.88 -0.20
C GLY A 345 12.42 17.89 -1.17
N GLU A 346 13.74 18.05 -1.33
CA GLU A 346 14.56 17.23 -2.24
C GLU A 346 14.67 15.77 -1.79
N LEU A 347 14.66 15.50 -0.47
CA LEU A 347 14.81 14.14 0.05
C LEU A 347 13.71 13.23 -0.49
N PHE A 348 12.44 13.65 -0.42
CA PHE A 348 11.32 12.88 -0.96
C PHE A 348 11.44 12.62 -2.46
N ARG A 349 11.91 13.63 -3.20
CA ARG A 349 12.08 13.60 -4.66
C ARG A 349 13.29 12.79 -5.12
N SER A 350 14.19 12.41 -4.21
CA SER A 350 15.40 11.63 -4.52
C SER A 350 15.16 10.13 -4.75
N TYR A 351 13.94 9.65 -4.50
CA TYR A 351 13.54 8.25 -4.67
C TYR A 351 12.74 8.03 -5.96
N ASP A 352 12.84 6.85 -6.56
CA ASP A 352 11.83 6.42 -7.55
C ASP A 352 10.59 5.92 -6.80
N ILE A 353 9.38 6.32 -7.21
CA ILE A 353 8.14 5.96 -6.52
C ILE A 353 7.11 5.34 -7.48
N LEU A 354 6.64 4.16 -7.11
CA LEU A 354 5.46 3.52 -7.69
C LEU A 354 4.35 3.52 -6.64
N MET A 355 3.13 3.85 -7.01
CA MET A 355 2.01 3.86 -6.07
C MET A 355 0.70 3.48 -6.73
N GLY A 356 -0.28 3.06 -5.93
CA GLY A 356 -1.58 2.72 -6.50
C GLY A 356 -2.65 2.41 -5.48
N VAL A 357 -3.85 2.17 -6.02
CA VAL A 357 -5.11 2.06 -5.31
C VAL A 357 -5.91 0.88 -5.87
N THR A 358 -6.69 0.19 -5.06
CA THR A 358 -7.66 -0.80 -5.53
C THR A 358 -9.02 -0.15 -5.78
N GLU A 359 -9.81 -0.70 -6.71
CA GLU A 359 -11.06 -0.08 -7.17
C GLU A 359 -12.06 0.24 -6.03
N GLN A 360 -12.07 -0.58 -4.97
CA GLN A 360 -12.95 -0.47 -3.81
C GLN A 360 -12.19 -0.57 -2.47
N ASP A 361 -11.04 0.10 -2.35
CA ASP A 361 -10.33 0.27 -1.06
C ASP A 361 -11.26 0.76 0.08
N GLY A 362 -12.25 1.59 -0.26
CA GLY A 362 -13.22 2.16 0.68
C GLY A 362 -14.24 1.16 1.25
N TYR A 363 -14.28 -0.09 0.77
CA TYR A 363 -15.19 -1.12 1.28
C TYR A 363 -15.02 -1.34 2.80
N LYS A 364 -13.78 -1.26 3.30
CA LYS A 364 -13.48 -1.47 4.74
C LYS A 364 -14.22 -0.52 5.68
N TYR A 365 -14.64 0.66 5.19
CA TYR A 365 -15.36 1.65 6.00
C TYR A 365 -16.86 1.41 6.06
N VAL A 366 -17.38 0.46 5.29
CA VAL A 366 -18.82 0.14 5.23
C VAL A 366 -19.12 -1.33 5.46
N GLU A 367 -18.11 -2.19 5.66
CA GLU A 367 -18.30 -3.64 5.73
C GLU A 367 -19.18 -4.08 6.91
N ASP A 368 -19.12 -3.32 8.01
CA ASP A 368 -19.92 -3.53 9.22
C ASP A 368 -21.28 -2.80 9.18
N PHE A 369 -21.58 -2.06 8.10
CA PHE A 369 -22.85 -1.35 7.99
C PHE A 369 -24.02 -2.36 7.82
N PRO A 370 -25.05 -2.33 8.69
CA PRO A 370 -26.14 -3.29 8.63
C PRO A 370 -26.87 -3.27 7.28
N GLY A 371 -26.98 -4.43 6.63
CA GLY A 371 -27.66 -4.56 5.35
C GLY A 371 -26.88 -3.98 4.14
N VAL A 372 -25.57 -3.74 4.29
CA VAL A 372 -24.74 -3.22 3.19
C VAL A 372 -24.78 -4.11 1.95
N ASP A 373 -25.02 -5.41 2.11
CA ASP A 373 -25.10 -6.36 0.99
C ASP A 373 -26.35 -6.10 0.10
N GLU A 374 -27.46 -5.68 0.69
CA GLU A 374 -28.70 -5.30 0.00
C GLU A 374 -28.65 -3.87 -0.58
N GLY A 375 -27.74 -3.05 -0.08
CA GLY A 375 -27.58 -1.64 -0.43
C GLY A 375 -27.92 -0.70 0.72
N ILE A 376 -27.54 0.56 0.59
CA ILE A 376 -27.75 1.60 1.61
C ILE A 376 -28.96 2.45 1.21
N ASN A 377 -29.96 2.55 2.08
CA ASN A 377 -31.12 3.43 1.85
C ASN A 377 -30.72 4.92 1.93
N ASP A 378 -31.64 5.82 1.60
CA ASP A 378 -31.34 7.26 1.57
C ASP A 378 -30.87 7.82 2.92
N GLU A 379 -31.56 7.40 4.00
CA GLU A 379 -31.22 7.78 5.37
C GLU A 379 -29.82 7.30 5.76
N GLY A 380 -29.50 6.04 5.52
CA GLY A 380 -28.16 5.48 5.76
C GLY A 380 -27.08 6.18 4.93
N PHE A 381 -27.38 6.53 3.68
CA PHE A 381 -26.45 7.25 2.80
C PHE A 381 -26.10 8.63 3.39
N ARG A 382 -27.12 9.36 3.84
CA ARG A 382 -26.95 10.67 4.49
C ARG A 382 -26.26 10.55 5.85
N LEU A 383 -26.58 9.54 6.65
CA LEU A 383 -25.96 9.28 7.94
C LEU A 383 -24.45 9.01 7.79
N VAL A 384 -24.06 8.10 6.89
CA VAL A 384 -22.64 7.77 6.70
C VAL A 384 -21.85 8.99 6.20
N ILE A 385 -22.42 9.78 5.28
CA ILE A 385 -21.79 11.02 4.82
C ILE A 385 -21.70 12.03 5.96
N GLY A 386 -22.76 12.20 6.74
CA GLY A 386 -22.82 13.11 7.88
C GLY A 386 -21.76 12.77 8.93
N ASP A 387 -21.74 11.51 9.38
CA ASP A 387 -20.77 11.01 10.36
C ASP A 387 -19.34 11.21 9.88
N PHE A 388 -19.07 10.89 8.61
CA PHE A 388 -17.77 11.12 8.01
C PHE A 388 -17.38 12.61 7.99
N VAL A 389 -18.27 13.48 7.50
CA VAL A 389 -17.96 14.90 7.36
C VAL A 389 -17.76 15.57 8.72
N ASN A 390 -18.60 15.26 9.70
CA ASN A 390 -18.53 15.86 11.04
C ASN A 390 -17.25 15.46 11.79
N GLN A 391 -16.72 14.27 11.50
CA GLN A 391 -15.49 13.80 12.13
C GLN A 391 -14.22 14.32 11.44
N VAL A 392 -14.26 14.55 10.14
CA VAL A 392 -13.10 14.93 9.34
C VAL A 392 -12.97 16.45 9.20
N TYR A 393 -14.08 17.17 9.11
CA TYR A 393 -14.10 18.60 8.84
C TYR A 393 -14.55 19.40 10.07
N PRO A 394 -13.84 20.47 10.45
CA PRO A 394 -14.10 21.19 11.70
C PRO A 394 -15.26 22.19 11.63
N TYR A 395 -15.73 22.57 10.44
CA TYR A 395 -16.81 23.54 10.25
C TYR A 395 -17.41 23.46 8.84
N ARG A 396 -18.59 24.10 8.66
CA ARG A 396 -19.40 24.07 7.42
C ARG A 396 -19.78 22.66 6.97
N GLU A 397 -20.06 21.82 7.96
CA GLU A 397 -20.43 20.43 7.78
C GLU A 397 -21.63 20.28 6.84
N ASN A 398 -22.69 21.07 7.01
CA ASN A 398 -23.89 20.98 6.18
C ASN A 398 -23.61 21.21 4.69
N GLU A 399 -22.86 22.26 4.33
CA GLU A 399 -22.56 22.55 2.93
C GLU A 399 -21.62 21.50 2.31
N ILE A 400 -20.70 20.95 3.10
CA ILE A 400 -19.82 19.87 2.65
C ILE A 400 -20.61 18.57 2.50
N GLN A 401 -21.47 18.22 3.46
CA GLN A 401 -22.34 17.05 3.40
C GLN A 401 -23.23 17.08 2.15
N ASP A 402 -23.86 18.23 1.85
CA ASP A 402 -24.69 18.37 0.65
C ASP A 402 -23.88 18.27 -0.64
N ALA A 403 -22.69 18.86 -0.67
CA ALA A 403 -21.80 18.76 -1.83
C ALA A 403 -21.31 17.32 -2.04
N VAL A 404 -20.95 16.60 -0.96
CA VAL A 404 -20.52 15.19 -1.01
C VAL A 404 -21.69 14.31 -1.43
N ALA A 405 -22.87 14.44 -0.83
CA ALA A 405 -24.06 13.69 -1.21
C ALA A 405 -24.38 13.92 -2.69
N PHE A 406 -24.34 15.17 -3.16
CA PHE A 406 -24.56 15.49 -4.57
C PHE A 406 -23.56 14.81 -5.51
N MET A 407 -22.27 14.81 -5.16
CA MET A 407 -21.20 14.24 -5.99
C MET A 407 -21.21 12.71 -6.05
N TYR A 408 -21.69 12.03 -5.00
CA TYR A 408 -21.70 10.58 -4.89
C TYR A 408 -23.07 9.93 -5.14
N THR A 409 -24.12 10.72 -5.33
CA THR A 409 -25.40 10.23 -5.86
C THR A 409 -25.28 9.90 -7.35
N ASN A 410 -25.72 8.70 -7.74
CA ASN A 410 -25.89 8.35 -9.14
C ASN A 410 -27.22 8.89 -9.66
N TRP A 411 -27.21 10.12 -10.19
CA TRP A 411 -28.40 10.79 -10.73
C TRP A 411 -29.04 10.11 -11.95
N GLY A 412 -28.35 9.18 -12.61
CA GLY A 412 -28.91 8.40 -13.71
C GLY A 412 -29.73 7.20 -13.26
N GLU A 413 -29.41 6.64 -12.09
CA GLU A 413 -30.10 5.49 -11.51
C GLU A 413 -29.96 5.51 -9.99
N GLU A 414 -30.98 6.02 -9.32
CA GLU A 414 -30.96 6.18 -7.87
C GLU A 414 -31.67 5.01 -7.18
N ASN A 415 -30.89 4.16 -6.50
CA ASN A 415 -31.40 3.05 -5.71
C ASN A 415 -30.43 2.71 -4.57
N ASN A 416 -30.79 1.78 -3.69
CA ASN A 416 -29.97 1.46 -2.52
C ASN A 416 -28.58 0.93 -2.88
N ARG A 417 -28.44 0.20 -3.99
CA ARG A 417 -27.15 -0.34 -4.44
C ARG A 417 -26.25 0.76 -4.99
N THR A 418 -26.79 1.68 -5.79
CA THR A 418 -26.00 2.80 -6.31
C THR A 418 -25.59 3.77 -5.22
N ARG A 419 -26.41 3.97 -4.17
CA ARG A 419 -26.00 4.69 -2.95
C ARG A 419 -24.86 4.00 -2.21
N ARG A 420 -24.94 2.68 -1.99
CA ARG A 420 -23.85 1.89 -1.41
C ARG A 420 -22.56 2.06 -2.19
N ASP A 421 -22.62 1.89 -3.51
CA ASP A 421 -21.45 2.01 -4.38
C ASP A 421 -20.89 3.45 -4.36
N GLY A 422 -21.77 4.46 -4.22
CA GLY A 422 -21.41 5.85 -4.00
C GLY A 422 -20.59 6.06 -2.72
N VAL A 423 -21.02 5.50 -1.59
CA VAL A 423 -20.32 5.61 -0.29
C VAL A 423 -19.00 4.86 -0.30
N VAL A 424 -18.96 3.62 -0.81
CA VAL A 424 -17.70 2.87 -0.98
C VAL A 424 -16.71 3.70 -1.78
N ARG A 425 -17.20 4.32 -2.86
CA ARG A 425 -16.37 5.14 -3.74
C ARG A 425 -15.90 6.44 -3.09
N MET A 426 -16.75 7.09 -2.28
CA MET A 426 -16.38 8.24 -1.47
C MET A 426 -15.20 7.92 -0.56
N PHE A 427 -15.26 6.80 0.16
CA PHE A 427 -14.17 6.37 1.03
C PHE A 427 -12.91 5.98 0.24
N THR A 428 -13.03 5.22 -0.85
CA THR A 428 -11.87 4.89 -1.72
C THR A 428 -11.14 6.16 -2.15
N GLU A 429 -11.90 7.16 -2.60
CA GLU A 429 -11.31 8.38 -3.15
C GLU A 429 -10.76 9.27 -2.05
N HIS A 430 -11.52 9.58 -1.00
CA HIS A 430 -11.05 10.48 0.05
C HIS A 430 -9.94 9.87 0.91
N GLN A 431 -10.09 8.61 1.35
CA GLN A 431 -9.18 8.02 2.33
C GLN A 431 -7.90 7.47 1.72
N VAL A 432 -7.90 7.16 0.41
CA VAL A 432 -6.78 6.46 -0.24
C VAL A 432 -6.34 7.14 -1.52
N ALA A 433 -7.22 7.24 -2.53
CA ALA A 433 -6.81 7.68 -3.87
C ALA A 433 -6.34 9.14 -3.92
N VAL A 434 -7.10 10.07 -3.33
CA VAL A 434 -6.78 11.51 -3.33
C VAL A 434 -5.46 11.80 -2.61
N PRO A 435 -5.20 11.28 -1.39
CA PRO A 435 -3.88 11.36 -0.76
C PRO A 435 -2.73 10.88 -1.67
N LEU A 436 -2.89 9.74 -2.35
CA LEU A 436 -1.88 9.21 -3.26
C LEU A 436 -1.69 10.07 -4.51
N ILE A 437 -2.75 10.67 -5.05
CA ILE A 437 -2.66 11.56 -6.22
C ILE A 437 -2.01 12.89 -5.84
N ILE A 438 -2.34 13.46 -4.68
CA ILE A 438 -1.62 14.65 -4.15
C ILE A 438 -0.13 14.32 -4.01
N LEU A 439 0.20 13.15 -3.47
CA LEU A 439 1.59 12.69 -3.33
C LEU A 439 2.27 12.50 -4.69
N SER A 440 1.57 11.90 -5.66
CA SER A 440 2.05 11.75 -7.06
C SER A 440 2.35 13.09 -7.69
N ASN A 441 1.48 14.08 -7.47
CA ASN A 441 1.67 15.42 -7.96
C ASN A 441 2.88 16.10 -7.32
N LEU A 442 3.03 16.00 -6.00
CA LEU A 442 4.17 16.58 -5.27
C LEU A 442 5.52 15.95 -5.68
N HIS A 443 5.53 14.65 -5.96
CA HIS A 443 6.72 13.92 -6.36
C HIS A 443 7.14 14.20 -7.81
N SER A 444 6.18 14.16 -8.74
CA SER A 444 6.44 14.29 -10.18
C SER A 444 6.57 15.74 -10.66
N ASN A 445 6.12 16.73 -9.88
CA ASN A 445 6.19 18.13 -10.27
C ASN A 445 7.64 18.61 -10.34
N GLU A 446 8.04 19.15 -11.50
CA GLU A 446 9.36 19.72 -11.79
C GLU A 446 10.56 18.76 -11.56
N ASN A 447 10.30 17.47 -11.35
CA ASN A 447 11.33 16.46 -11.13
C ASN A 447 11.57 15.65 -12.41
N PHE A 448 12.81 15.66 -12.91
CA PHE A 448 13.22 14.93 -14.11
C PHE A 448 14.23 13.81 -13.80
N GLU A 449 14.69 13.70 -12.55
CA GLU A 449 15.76 12.77 -12.18
C GLU A 449 15.26 11.44 -11.61
N THR A 450 14.04 11.42 -11.06
CA THR A 450 13.40 10.19 -10.55
C THR A 450 12.05 9.94 -11.20
N SER A 451 11.64 8.68 -11.17
CA SER A 451 10.42 8.23 -11.84
C SER A 451 9.23 8.17 -10.89
N THR A 452 8.04 8.48 -11.43
CA THR A 452 6.76 8.33 -10.73
C THR A 452 5.86 7.42 -11.56
N TYR A 453 5.26 6.40 -10.95
CA TYR A 453 4.30 5.52 -11.61
C TYR A 453 3.06 5.36 -10.75
N PHE A 454 1.88 5.42 -11.39
CA PHE A 454 0.60 5.21 -10.73
C PHE A 454 -0.11 4.00 -11.31
N TYR A 455 -0.79 3.20 -10.47
CA TYR A 455 -1.67 2.12 -10.92
C TYR A 455 -3.02 2.10 -10.21
N THR A 456 -3.97 1.44 -10.86
CA THR A 456 -5.23 1.02 -10.26
C THR A 456 -5.38 -0.49 -10.41
N PHE A 457 -5.76 -1.18 -9.34
CA PHE A 457 -6.04 -2.60 -9.37
C PHE A 457 -7.55 -2.86 -9.43
N ASN A 458 -8.00 -3.45 -10.53
CA ASN A 458 -9.40 -3.56 -10.91
C ASN A 458 -9.80 -5.01 -11.26
N HIS A 459 -9.26 -5.98 -10.52
CA HIS A 459 -9.60 -7.39 -10.67
C HIS A 459 -10.03 -7.98 -9.34
N ARG A 460 -11.24 -8.55 -9.29
CA ARG A 460 -11.71 -9.29 -8.12
C ARG A 460 -11.05 -10.68 -8.10
N PRO A 461 -10.26 -11.01 -7.06
CA PRO A 461 -9.66 -12.34 -6.96
C PRO A 461 -10.73 -13.43 -6.79
N SER A 462 -10.54 -14.59 -7.42
CA SER A 462 -11.39 -15.79 -7.19
C SER A 462 -11.34 -16.26 -5.73
N SER A 463 -10.27 -15.91 -5.02
CA SER A 463 -10.06 -16.18 -3.60
C SER A 463 -10.71 -15.17 -2.66
N SER A 464 -11.30 -14.09 -3.20
CA SER A 464 -11.81 -12.95 -2.43
C SER A 464 -12.77 -13.39 -1.31
N PRO A 465 -12.54 -12.95 -0.06
CA PRO A 465 -13.44 -13.28 1.04
C PRO A 465 -14.71 -12.43 1.09
N TYR A 466 -14.79 -11.39 0.26
CA TYR A 466 -15.83 -10.36 0.32
C TYR A 466 -17.09 -10.77 -0.47
N PRO A 467 -18.22 -10.06 -0.28
CA PRO A 467 -19.44 -10.27 -1.08
C PRO A 467 -19.21 -10.18 -2.59
N PRO A 468 -20.01 -10.86 -3.44
CA PRO A 468 -19.81 -10.87 -4.89
C PRO A 468 -19.92 -9.50 -5.58
N TRP A 469 -20.59 -8.53 -4.95
CA TRP A 469 -20.72 -7.17 -5.47
C TRP A 469 -19.47 -6.31 -5.23
N VAL A 470 -18.62 -6.71 -4.29
CA VAL A 470 -17.35 -6.04 -4.04
C VAL A 470 -16.41 -6.37 -5.18
N GLU A 471 -15.80 -5.37 -5.81
CA GLU A 471 -14.85 -5.62 -6.91
C GLU A 471 -13.48 -6.00 -6.36
N ALA A 472 -12.49 -5.11 -6.49
CA ALA A 472 -11.19 -5.26 -5.84
C ALA A 472 -11.17 -4.46 -4.53
N ALA A 473 -11.23 -5.15 -3.41
CA ALA A 473 -11.20 -4.55 -2.08
C ALA A 473 -9.77 -4.18 -1.65
N HIS A 474 -9.65 -3.64 -0.45
CA HIS A 474 -8.37 -3.22 0.13
C HIS A 474 -7.34 -4.36 0.16
N SER A 475 -6.13 -4.08 -0.32
CA SER A 475 -4.99 -5.03 -0.38
C SER A 475 -5.22 -6.32 -1.21
N GLU A 476 -6.22 -6.39 -2.09
CA GLU A 476 -6.47 -7.57 -2.93
C GLU A 476 -5.48 -7.75 -4.10
N ASP A 477 -4.60 -6.77 -4.33
CA ASP A 477 -3.45 -6.84 -5.23
C ASP A 477 -2.27 -7.65 -4.64
N MET A 478 -2.11 -7.67 -3.31
CA MET A 478 -1.04 -8.39 -2.60
C MET A 478 -0.87 -9.87 -2.97
N PRO A 479 -1.90 -10.71 -3.10
CA PRO A 479 -1.72 -12.09 -3.54
C PRO A 479 -1.06 -12.19 -4.92
N PHE A 480 -1.31 -11.23 -5.83
CA PHE A 480 -0.72 -11.22 -7.16
C PHE A 480 0.74 -10.76 -7.15
N VAL A 481 1.07 -9.79 -6.27
CA VAL A 481 2.46 -9.33 -6.06
C VAL A 481 3.33 -10.44 -5.46
N PHE A 482 2.80 -11.25 -4.54
CA PHE A 482 3.53 -12.37 -3.93
C PHE A 482 3.43 -13.69 -4.72
N GLY A 483 2.75 -13.70 -5.87
CA GLY A 483 2.68 -14.90 -6.72
C GLY A 483 1.80 -16.02 -6.16
N ALA A 484 0.84 -15.71 -5.29
CA ALA A 484 -0.06 -16.70 -4.72
C ALA A 484 -0.85 -17.48 -5.80
N PRO A 485 -1.28 -16.90 -6.93
CA PRO A 485 -1.90 -17.66 -8.01
C PRO A 485 -1.04 -18.79 -8.61
N LEU A 486 0.30 -18.68 -8.58
CA LEU A 486 1.19 -19.65 -9.22
C LEU A 486 1.39 -20.94 -8.42
N VAL A 487 1.22 -20.89 -7.10
CA VAL A 487 1.56 -22.00 -6.19
C VAL A 487 0.55 -22.20 -5.04
N GLY A 488 -0.29 -21.21 -4.72
CA GLY A 488 -1.14 -21.23 -3.53
C GLY A 488 -0.30 -21.23 -2.26
N LEU A 489 0.31 -20.10 -1.90
CA LEU A 489 1.20 -20.02 -0.73
C LEU A 489 0.48 -19.54 0.54
N ARG A 490 0.88 -20.14 1.67
CA ARG A 490 0.49 -19.78 3.05
C ARG A 490 -1.02 -19.54 3.21
N ILE A 491 -1.41 -18.28 3.45
CA ILE A 491 -2.80 -17.88 3.70
C ILE A 491 -3.71 -18.09 2.48
N TYR A 492 -3.13 -18.31 1.29
CA TYR A 492 -3.85 -18.56 0.04
C TYR A 492 -3.77 -20.01 -0.44
N ARG A 493 -3.21 -20.94 0.36
CA ARG A 493 -2.97 -22.33 -0.07
C ARG A 493 -4.19 -23.06 -0.61
N ASP A 494 -5.36 -22.81 -0.02
CA ASP A 494 -6.60 -23.47 -0.41
C ASP A 494 -7.44 -22.61 -1.37
N SER A 495 -6.81 -21.67 -2.06
CA SER A 495 -7.48 -20.76 -3.01
C SER A 495 -7.39 -21.30 -4.44
N ASN A 496 -8.54 -21.40 -5.10
CA ASN A 496 -8.61 -21.82 -6.49
C ASN A 496 -8.50 -20.59 -7.41
N TYR A 497 -7.27 -20.26 -7.80
CA TYR A 497 -7.03 -19.22 -8.80
C TYR A 497 -7.22 -19.75 -10.22
N THR A 498 -7.69 -18.89 -11.12
CA THR A 498 -7.85 -19.21 -12.54
C THR A 498 -6.54 -19.02 -13.30
N LYS A 499 -6.42 -19.64 -14.47
CA LYS A 499 -5.27 -19.42 -15.39
C LYS A 499 -5.08 -17.95 -15.78
N SER A 500 -6.18 -17.19 -15.87
CA SER A 500 -6.10 -15.75 -16.14
C SER A 500 -5.48 -14.99 -14.96
N GLU A 501 -5.68 -15.45 -13.73
CA GLU A 501 -5.07 -14.87 -12.53
C GLU A 501 -3.60 -15.26 -12.38
N ILE A 502 -3.22 -16.46 -12.83
CA ILE A 502 -1.81 -16.84 -12.98
C ILE A 502 -1.08 -15.88 -13.93
N MET A 503 -1.66 -15.64 -15.12
CA MET A 503 -1.13 -14.67 -16.09
C MET A 503 -1.04 -13.26 -15.50
N LEU A 504 -2.10 -12.78 -14.84
CA LEU A 504 -2.12 -11.46 -14.20
C LEU A 504 -1.03 -11.33 -13.13
N SER A 505 -0.85 -12.37 -12.30
CA SER A 505 0.17 -12.39 -11.25
C SER A 505 1.59 -12.35 -11.83
N ALA A 506 1.88 -13.14 -12.87
CA ALA A 506 3.17 -13.11 -13.54
C ALA A 506 3.49 -11.74 -14.15
N ALA A 507 2.49 -11.09 -14.77
CA ALA A 507 2.65 -9.75 -15.32
C ALA A 507 2.93 -8.70 -14.23
N ILE A 508 2.16 -8.72 -13.12
CA ILE A 508 2.35 -7.83 -11.96
C ILE A 508 3.73 -8.04 -11.34
N MET A 509 4.15 -9.28 -11.07
CA MET A 509 5.47 -9.56 -10.51
C MET A 509 6.59 -9.06 -11.43
N THR A 510 6.42 -9.16 -12.74
CA THR A 510 7.40 -8.63 -13.71
C THR A 510 7.54 -7.10 -13.56
N TYR A 511 6.43 -6.36 -13.51
CA TYR A 511 6.48 -4.91 -13.32
C TYR A 511 7.12 -4.50 -11.98
N TRP A 512 6.74 -5.16 -10.89
CA TRP A 512 7.28 -4.86 -9.55
C TRP A 512 8.79 -5.14 -9.48
N THR A 513 9.24 -6.25 -10.06
CA THR A 513 10.64 -6.65 -10.00
C THR A 513 11.51 -5.85 -10.98
N ASN A 514 10.97 -5.47 -12.15
CA ASN A 514 11.60 -4.50 -13.05
C ASN A 514 11.83 -3.16 -12.36
N PHE A 515 10.78 -2.61 -11.73
CA PHE A 515 10.90 -1.37 -10.97
C PHE A 515 11.95 -1.50 -9.86
N ALA A 516 11.99 -2.62 -9.14
CA ALA A 516 13.02 -2.86 -8.15
C ALA A 516 14.45 -2.93 -8.74
N LYS A 517 14.59 -3.49 -9.96
CA LYS A 517 15.87 -3.59 -10.67
C LYS A 517 16.38 -2.25 -11.18
N SER A 518 15.50 -1.37 -11.65
CA SER A 518 15.88 -0.25 -12.51
C SER A 518 15.24 1.10 -12.21
N GLY A 519 14.10 1.12 -11.54
CA GLY A 519 13.27 2.32 -11.39
C GLY A 519 12.26 2.50 -12.53
N ASP A 520 12.25 1.61 -13.52
CA ASP A 520 11.28 1.57 -14.61
C ASP A 520 10.57 0.20 -14.59
N PRO A 521 9.24 0.15 -14.41
CA PRO A 521 8.50 -1.11 -14.41
C PRO A 521 8.57 -1.85 -15.75
N ASN A 522 8.95 -1.21 -16.85
CA ASN A 522 9.04 -1.83 -18.18
C ASN A 522 10.40 -2.49 -18.47
N TRP A 523 11.42 -2.27 -17.63
CA TRP A 523 12.79 -2.71 -17.89
C TRP A 523 13.43 -3.38 -16.65
N PRO A 524 14.23 -4.45 -16.79
CA PRO A 524 14.84 -4.99 -18.01
C PRO A 524 14.06 -6.11 -18.69
N ILE A 525 13.02 -6.66 -18.04
CA ILE A 525 12.28 -7.81 -18.57
C ILE A 525 11.03 -7.30 -19.29
N GLU A 526 10.99 -7.47 -20.62
CA GLU A 526 9.79 -7.20 -21.40
C GLU A 526 8.65 -8.15 -21.05
N GLN A 527 7.42 -7.64 -21.10
CA GLN A 527 6.21 -8.44 -20.99
C GLN A 527 6.11 -9.35 -22.22
N LYS A 528 6.38 -10.65 -22.05
CA LYS A 528 6.28 -11.65 -23.11
C LYS A 528 5.56 -12.89 -22.58
N THR A 529 4.77 -13.54 -23.41
CA THR A 529 4.14 -14.82 -23.07
C THR A 529 5.23 -15.86 -22.85
N ARG A 530 5.28 -16.38 -21.62
CA ARG A 530 6.14 -17.47 -21.19
C ARG A 530 5.30 -18.58 -20.58
N PHE A 531 5.82 -19.79 -20.49
CA PHE A 531 5.12 -20.94 -19.91
C PHE A 531 4.52 -20.68 -18.52
N VAL A 532 5.18 -19.84 -17.71
CA VAL A 532 4.68 -19.45 -16.37
C VAL A 532 3.31 -18.75 -16.39
N HIS A 533 2.91 -18.14 -17.50
CA HIS A 533 1.63 -17.43 -17.61
C HIS A 533 0.44 -18.37 -17.84
N GLU A 534 0.67 -19.59 -18.33
CA GLU A 534 -0.34 -20.57 -18.78
C GLU A 534 -1.33 -20.12 -19.87
N ARG A 535 -1.32 -18.83 -20.24
CA ARG A 535 -2.13 -18.18 -21.27
C ARG A 535 -1.32 -17.05 -21.92
N PRO A 536 -1.74 -16.56 -23.11
CA PRO A 536 -1.17 -15.37 -23.70
C PRO A 536 -1.20 -14.19 -22.73
N ASN A 537 -0.04 -13.56 -22.54
CA ASN A 537 0.12 -12.40 -21.69
C ASN A 537 -0.61 -11.21 -22.34
N ARG A 538 -1.59 -10.64 -21.63
CA ARG A 538 -2.37 -9.50 -22.16
C ARG A 538 -1.63 -8.17 -22.06
N TYR A 539 -0.46 -8.16 -21.41
CA TYR A 539 0.36 -6.97 -21.17
C TYR A 539 1.52 -6.82 -22.16
N GLU A 540 1.67 -7.70 -23.17
CA GLU A 540 2.81 -7.65 -24.12
C GLU A 540 2.95 -6.32 -24.86
N GLU A 541 1.82 -5.73 -25.25
CA GLU A 541 1.76 -4.46 -25.99
C GLU A 541 1.41 -3.27 -25.09
N VAL A 542 1.49 -3.45 -23.76
CA VAL A 542 1.12 -2.42 -22.79
C VAL A 542 2.37 -1.85 -22.15
N GLU A 543 2.72 -0.64 -22.55
CA GLU A 543 3.80 0.13 -21.95
C GLU A 543 3.28 0.95 -20.76
N TRP A 544 3.85 0.77 -19.57
CA TRP A 544 3.50 1.55 -18.39
C TRP A 544 4.21 2.91 -18.43
N LEU A 545 3.50 3.93 -18.92
CA LEU A 545 4.01 5.30 -19.00
C LEU A 545 4.16 5.93 -17.60
N SER A 546 5.19 6.77 -17.43
CA SER A 546 5.42 7.52 -16.21
C SER A 546 4.31 8.54 -15.95
N TYR A 547 3.96 8.72 -14.68
CA TYR A 547 3.05 9.75 -14.20
C TYR A 547 3.75 11.10 -14.08
N ARG A 548 3.12 12.17 -14.59
CA ARG A 548 3.50 13.56 -14.31
C ARG A 548 2.27 14.39 -14.00
N ALA A 549 2.43 15.36 -13.10
CA ALA A 549 1.38 16.30 -12.69
C ALA A 549 0.94 17.31 -13.78
N ASP A 550 1.52 17.25 -14.98
CA ASP A 550 1.11 18.09 -16.10
C ASP A 550 -0.18 17.57 -16.76
N ASN A 551 -0.88 18.46 -17.47
CA ASN A 551 -2.20 18.15 -18.05
C ASN A 551 -2.17 17.03 -19.11
N ASP A 552 -1.00 16.61 -19.58
CA ASP A 552 -0.87 15.66 -20.68
C ASP A 552 -0.25 14.31 -20.29
N SER A 553 0.27 14.15 -19.07
CA SER A 553 1.05 12.96 -18.69
C SER A 553 0.68 12.34 -17.34
N ASP A 554 -0.53 12.56 -16.84
CA ASP A 554 -1.08 11.94 -15.61
C ASP A 554 -1.54 10.47 -15.85
N PHE A 555 -0.73 9.71 -16.56
CA PHE A 555 -0.99 8.32 -16.93
C PHE A 555 -1.00 7.39 -15.72
N TYR A 556 -1.87 6.37 -15.77
CA TYR A 556 -1.83 5.29 -14.79
C TYR A 556 -2.08 3.93 -15.43
N MET A 557 -1.44 2.89 -14.88
CA MET A 557 -1.66 1.50 -15.29
C MET A 557 -2.97 0.96 -14.73
N TYR A 558 -3.84 0.47 -15.61
CA TYR A 558 -5.04 -0.25 -15.21
C TYR A 558 -4.75 -1.75 -15.16
N PHE A 559 -4.55 -2.31 -13.95
CA PHE A 559 -4.37 -3.74 -13.76
C PHE A 559 -5.72 -4.46 -13.75
N GLY A 560 -5.90 -5.34 -14.73
CA GLY A 560 -7.06 -6.22 -14.82
C GLY A 560 -6.99 -7.13 -16.04
N MET A 561 -8.13 -7.70 -16.41
CA MET A 561 -8.20 -8.59 -17.58
C MET A 561 -8.15 -7.84 -18.92
N LYS A 562 -8.35 -6.52 -18.92
CA LYS A 562 -8.25 -5.65 -20.09
C LYS A 562 -7.28 -4.51 -19.77
N PRO A 563 -5.97 -4.77 -19.79
CA PRO A 563 -4.99 -3.78 -19.41
C PRO A 563 -4.96 -2.60 -20.38
N ARG A 564 -4.66 -1.42 -19.85
CA ARG A 564 -4.61 -0.15 -20.57
C ARG A 564 -3.92 0.91 -19.72
N VAL A 565 -3.48 1.99 -20.36
CA VAL A 565 -2.84 3.14 -19.69
C VAL A 565 -3.64 4.43 -19.96
N PRO A 566 -4.80 4.59 -19.30
CA PRO A 566 -5.59 5.82 -19.36
C PRO A 566 -4.91 7.01 -18.67
N LYS A 567 -5.49 8.19 -18.87
CA LYS A 567 -5.13 9.47 -18.23
C LYS A 567 -6.19 9.90 -17.22
N GLY A 568 -5.82 10.75 -16.27
CA GLY A 568 -6.76 11.46 -15.39
C GLY A 568 -7.64 10.55 -14.55
N TYR A 569 -7.04 9.80 -13.61
CA TYR A 569 -7.79 8.96 -12.68
C TYR A 569 -8.90 9.77 -11.99
N ARG A 570 -10.14 9.51 -12.39
CA ARG A 570 -11.37 10.12 -11.83
C ARG A 570 -11.24 11.63 -11.58
N SER A 571 -10.65 12.35 -12.54
CA SER A 571 -10.21 13.75 -12.39
C SER A 571 -11.26 14.71 -11.81
N GLN A 572 -12.53 14.58 -12.20
CA GLN A 572 -13.63 15.40 -11.65
C GLN A 572 -13.82 15.24 -10.14
N ARG A 573 -13.72 14.00 -9.63
CA ARG A 573 -13.89 13.72 -8.19
C ARG A 573 -12.62 14.01 -7.40
N VAL A 574 -11.46 13.82 -8.01
CA VAL A 574 -10.20 14.30 -7.43
C VAL A 574 -10.24 15.82 -7.27
N ALA A 575 -10.63 16.55 -8.32
CA ALA A 575 -10.79 18.01 -8.26
C ALA A 575 -11.85 18.44 -7.23
N PHE A 576 -12.92 17.67 -7.05
CA PHE A 576 -13.89 17.93 -5.98
C PHE A 576 -13.22 17.99 -4.59
N TRP A 577 -12.40 16.99 -4.25
CA TRP A 577 -11.72 16.95 -2.95
C TRP A 577 -10.52 17.90 -2.83
N VAL A 578 -9.78 18.11 -3.92
CA VAL A 578 -8.54 18.91 -3.89
C VAL A 578 -8.80 20.40 -4.08
N GLU A 579 -9.85 20.76 -4.84
CA GLU A 579 -10.15 22.16 -5.18
C GLU A 579 -11.44 22.67 -4.53
N LEU A 580 -12.56 21.96 -4.66
CA LEU A 580 -13.86 22.49 -4.22
C LEU A 580 -14.01 22.45 -2.70
N VAL A 581 -13.82 21.29 -2.07
CA VAL A 581 -13.99 21.14 -0.62
C VAL A 581 -13.10 22.11 0.17
N PRO A 582 -11.80 22.29 -0.15
CA PRO A 582 -10.97 23.30 0.50
C PRO A 582 -11.46 24.75 0.31
N LYS A 583 -12.09 25.08 -0.83
CA LYS A 583 -12.71 26.40 -1.05
C LYS A 583 -13.98 26.58 -0.22
N LEU A 584 -14.76 25.52 -0.01
CA LEU A 584 -15.89 25.53 0.91
C LEU A 584 -15.42 25.74 2.36
N LEU A 585 -14.26 25.23 2.74
CA LEU A 585 -13.65 25.44 4.06
C LEU A 585 -13.04 26.85 4.25
N ARG A 586 -13.07 27.75 3.27
CA ARG A 586 -12.58 29.12 3.52
C ARG A 586 -13.64 29.88 4.32
N PRO A 587 -13.28 30.56 5.42
CA PRO A 587 -14.21 31.45 6.11
C PRO A 587 -14.74 32.49 5.12
N LYS A 588 -16.05 32.79 5.17
CA LYS A 588 -16.62 33.86 4.33
C LYS A 588 -15.84 35.14 4.60
N GLN A 589 -15.14 35.67 3.59
CA GLN A 589 -14.68 37.06 3.65
C GLN A 589 -15.93 37.91 3.85
N VAL A 590 -16.04 38.56 5.01
CA VAL A 590 -17.01 39.63 5.21
C VAL A 590 -16.70 40.68 4.14
N ARG A 591 -17.62 40.88 3.19
CA ARG A 591 -17.54 42.02 2.27
C ARG A 591 -17.72 43.29 3.10
N ASN A 592 -16.62 43.88 3.54
CA ASN A 592 -16.64 45.29 3.93
C ASN A 592 -16.75 46.09 2.64
N SER A 593 -17.94 46.61 2.37
CA SER A 593 -18.12 47.72 1.44
C SER A 593 -17.32 48.92 1.95
N GLU A 594 -16.55 49.50 1.04
CA GLU A 594 -15.61 50.60 1.18
C GLU A 594 -16.02 51.72 2.17
N SER A 595 -15.14 52.05 3.11
CA SER A 595 -14.75 53.45 3.32
C SER A 595 -13.30 53.54 3.85
N SER A 596 -12.44 54.10 2.99
CA SER A 596 -11.15 54.77 3.23
C SER A 596 -10.71 55.05 4.68
N LEU A 597 -9.50 54.59 5.03
CA LEU A 597 -8.31 55.42 5.36
C LEU A 597 -7.18 54.53 5.91
N VAL A 598 -5.97 54.76 5.38
CA VAL A 598 -4.73 54.06 5.71
C VAL A 598 -4.31 54.28 7.17
N LYS A 599 -3.87 53.22 7.88
CA LYS A 599 -2.60 53.17 8.64
C LYS A 599 -2.29 51.79 9.26
N ASP A 600 -1.01 51.42 9.10
CA ASP A 600 -0.14 50.45 9.80
C ASP A 600 -0.26 48.91 9.57
N PRO A 601 0.82 48.20 9.13
CA PRO A 601 0.86 46.74 9.01
C PRO A 601 1.30 45.95 10.27
N ASN A 602 1.34 46.55 11.46
CA ASN A 602 1.74 45.86 12.69
C ASN A 602 0.74 46.14 13.81
N GLU A 603 -0.32 45.32 13.93
CA GLU A 603 -1.01 45.00 15.20
C GLU A 603 -2.21 44.06 14.91
N LEU A 604 -2.48 43.14 15.84
CA LEU A 604 -3.52 42.08 15.85
C LEU A 604 -3.14 40.70 15.28
N CYS A 605 -2.03 40.15 15.79
CA CYS A 605 -2.05 38.78 16.33
C CYS A 605 -2.49 38.86 17.80
N GLU A 606 -3.79 38.82 18.07
CA GLU A 606 -4.32 38.49 19.40
C GLU A 606 -5.62 37.70 19.25
N LEU A 607 -5.53 36.39 19.45
CA LEU A 607 -6.55 35.59 20.13
C LEU A 607 -5.92 34.23 20.53
N LEU A 608 -5.34 34.26 21.72
CA LEU A 608 -5.31 33.20 22.75
C LEU A 608 -4.88 31.80 22.32
N ASP A 609 -3.57 31.66 22.27
CA ASP A 609 -2.84 30.43 22.57
C ASP A 609 -2.83 30.25 24.11
N THR A 610 -3.29 29.10 24.62
CA THR A 610 -3.05 28.70 26.02
C THR A 610 -2.34 27.36 26.04
N SER A 611 -1.00 27.43 25.97
CA SER A 611 -0.12 26.46 26.63
C SER A 611 1.05 27.23 27.25
N PRO A 612 1.34 27.06 28.56
CA PRO A 612 2.37 27.83 29.23
C PRO A 612 3.68 27.06 29.23
N HIS A 613 4.72 27.51 28.52
CA HIS A 613 6.09 27.11 28.84
C HIS A 613 7.03 28.33 28.89
N ALA A 614 7.48 28.58 30.12
CA ALA A 614 8.83 28.98 30.52
C ALA A 614 9.55 30.02 29.65
N GLY A 615 9.39 31.29 30.04
CA GLY A 615 10.36 32.33 29.70
C GLY A 615 11.62 32.19 30.55
N GLY A 616 12.75 31.97 29.88
CA GLY A 616 14.07 32.30 30.38
C GLY A 616 14.71 33.23 29.37
N ASP A 617 14.87 34.50 29.73
CA ASP A 617 15.81 35.42 29.10
C ASP A 617 16.82 35.84 30.16
N GLY A 618 18.10 35.70 29.82
CA GLY A 618 19.20 36.30 30.56
C GLY A 618 19.68 37.55 29.84
N ASP A 619 19.96 38.61 30.59
CA ASP A 619 21.26 39.28 30.51
C ASP A 619 21.54 40.03 31.82
N GLY A 620 22.83 40.08 32.19
CA GLY A 620 23.35 41.16 33.02
C GLY A 620 23.75 40.87 34.47
N THR A 621 24.95 40.33 34.64
CA THR A 621 25.94 40.67 35.70
C THR A 621 25.83 40.07 37.12
N GLY A 622 26.91 39.38 37.53
CA GLY A 622 27.56 39.62 38.82
C GLY A 622 27.19 38.76 40.05
N LYS A 623 28.15 37.89 40.41
CA LYS A 623 28.48 37.40 41.78
C LYS A 623 27.63 36.28 42.41
N LYS A 624 28.28 35.13 42.66
CA LYS A 624 28.07 34.23 43.82
C LYS A 624 28.58 34.94 45.11
N PRO A 625 28.20 34.57 46.36
CA PRO A 625 27.92 33.20 46.85
C PRO A 625 26.88 33.00 47.99
N SER A 626 26.68 31.71 48.33
CA SER A 626 26.48 31.07 49.66
C SER A 626 25.17 31.17 50.48
N SER A 627 24.71 29.97 50.88
CA SER A 627 24.30 29.47 52.22
C SER A 627 23.00 29.89 52.93
N TRP A 628 22.14 28.87 53.11
CA TRP A 628 21.51 28.35 54.35
C TRP A 628 20.48 29.15 55.21
N ILE A 629 19.42 28.39 55.59
CA ILE A 629 18.54 28.39 56.79
C ILE A 629 17.06 28.88 56.63
N PRO A 630 16.05 28.18 57.21
CA PRO A 630 14.63 28.16 56.79
C PRO A 630 13.61 28.74 57.80
N MET A 631 12.34 28.89 57.38
CA MET A 631 11.12 29.00 58.23
C MET A 631 9.92 28.45 57.40
N LYS A 632 9.20 27.38 57.82
CA LYS A 632 7.98 27.35 58.68
C LYS A 632 7.00 28.49 58.35
N SER A 633 5.69 28.33 58.25
CA SER A 633 4.69 27.25 58.24
C SER A 633 3.37 27.94 57.82
N ASP A 634 2.40 27.18 57.34
CA ASP A 634 0.93 27.33 57.50
C ASP A 634 0.28 26.79 56.22
N SER A 635 -0.09 25.51 56.21
CA SER A 635 -1.41 24.99 56.61
C SER A 635 -2.55 25.70 55.88
N ASP A 636 -2.98 25.13 54.75
CA ASP A 636 -4.40 25.03 54.45
C ASP A 636 -4.70 23.75 53.67
N THR A 637 -5.43 22.88 54.35
CA THR A 637 -6.05 21.64 53.86
C THR A 637 -7.35 21.93 53.13
N VAL A 638 -7.49 21.53 51.86
CA VAL A 638 -8.80 21.13 51.30
C VAL A 638 -8.66 19.94 50.33
N ARG A 639 -9.01 18.78 50.90
CA ARG A 639 -9.74 17.62 50.36
C ARG A 639 -9.82 17.38 48.85
N THR A 640 -9.23 16.24 48.50
CA THR A 640 -9.62 15.24 47.50
C THR A 640 -11.12 14.92 47.47
N THR A 641 -11.72 14.87 46.28
CA THR A 641 -12.95 14.09 46.02
C THR A 641 -12.88 13.43 44.64
N CYS A 642 -12.74 12.11 44.65
CA CYS A 642 -13.14 11.21 43.58
C CYS A 642 -14.68 11.27 43.42
N MET A 643 -15.17 11.25 42.18
CA MET A 643 -16.59 11.02 41.87
C MET A 643 -16.74 9.70 41.12
N PRO A 644 -17.81 8.90 41.39
CA PRO A 644 -17.93 7.54 40.90
C PRO A 644 -18.68 7.43 39.56
N PHE A 645 -18.37 6.34 38.86
CA PHE A 645 -19.08 5.75 37.74
C PHE A 645 -20.60 5.67 37.96
N ILE A 646 -21.38 6.02 36.92
CA ILE A 646 -22.79 5.62 36.79
C ILE A 646 -22.86 4.54 35.71
N ALA A 647 -23.28 3.34 36.13
CA ALA A 647 -23.58 2.20 35.28
C ALA A 647 -24.86 2.44 34.48
N ILE A 648 -24.83 2.14 33.18
CA ILE A 648 -26.02 2.08 32.31
C ILE A 648 -26.49 0.61 32.25
N PRO A 649 -27.78 0.30 32.46
CA PRO A 649 -28.25 -1.09 32.52
C PRO A 649 -28.34 -1.74 31.14
N THR A 650 -27.89 -2.98 31.08
CA THR A 650 -28.13 -3.95 30.00
C THR A 650 -29.63 -4.22 29.84
N ARG A 651 -30.16 -4.15 28.60
CA ARG A 651 -31.53 -4.55 28.27
C ARG A 651 -31.56 -5.93 27.62
N ASP A 652 -32.35 -6.80 28.26
CA ASP A 652 -32.74 -8.16 27.85
C ASP A 652 -33.70 -8.14 26.63
N PRO A 653 -33.63 -9.10 25.69
CA PRO A 653 -34.40 -9.08 24.45
C PRO A 653 -35.69 -9.91 24.57
N SER A 654 -36.79 -9.31 25.01
CA SER A 654 -38.15 -9.78 24.70
C SER A 654 -39.22 -8.78 25.14
N ALA A 655 -39.83 -8.06 24.19
CA ALA A 655 -41.19 -7.54 24.33
C ALA A 655 -41.71 -7.02 22.97
N LYS A 656 -42.84 -7.60 22.53
CA LYS A 656 -43.65 -7.15 21.39
C LYS A 656 -44.64 -6.07 21.81
N ASP A 657 -44.98 -5.22 20.84
CA ASP A 657 -46.19 -4.40 20.66
C ASP A 657 -46.63 -3.44 21.77
N ILE A 658 -46.42 -2.12 21.57
CA ILE A 658 -47.37 -1.07 21.99
C ILE A 658 -47.38 0.07 20.96
N SER A 659 -48.59 0.39 20.47
CA SER A 659 -48.96 1.48 19.57
C SER A 659 -49.01 2.85 20.26
N TRP A 660 -48.81 3.94 19.49
CA TRP A 660 -48.96 5.31 19.98
C TRP A 660 -50.07 6.07 19.22
N PRO A 661 -50.79 7.00 19.88
CA PRO A 661 -52.02 7.59 19.40
C PRO A 661 -51.80 8.83 18.52
N GLY A 662 -52.72 9.02 17.57
CA GLY A 662 -52.73 10.17 16.66
C GLY A 662 -53.09 11.49 17.33
N LYS A 663 -52.61 12.58 16.72
CA LYS A 663 -53.18 13.92 16.84
C LYS A 663 -53.00 14.68 15.53
N ASP A 664 -54.11 15.28 15.13
CA ASP A 664 -54.37 15.99 13.88
C ASP A 664 -53.46 17.19 13.61
N ILE A 665 -53.03 17.35 12.35
CA ILE A 665 -52.66 18.64 11.77
C ILE A 665 -53.46 18.85 10.48
N THR A 666 -54.20 19.94 10.48
CA THR A 666 -55.15 20.41 9.46
C THR A 666 -54.48 20.79 8.14
N TRP A 667 -55.02 20.30 7.03
CA TRP A 667 -54.61 20.64 5.67
C TRP A 667 -55.14 22.03 5.25
N VAL A 668 -54.24 23.00 5.10
CA VAL A 668 -54.54 24.25 4.36
C VAL A 668 -54.26 24.01 2.88
N ARG A 669 -55.34 23.95 2.10
CA ARG A 669 -55.34 23.78 0.64
C ARG A 669 -54.93 25.09 -0.03
N LYS A 670 -53.70 25.19 -0.55
CA LYS A 670 -53.31 26.25 -1.52
C LYS A 670 -53.49 25.72 -2.94
N LYS A 671 -54.25 26.45 -3.77
CA LYS A 671 -54.45 26.19 -5.21
C LYS A 671 -53.12 26.32 -5.98
N PRO A 672 -52.93 25.58 -7.09
CA PRO A 672 -51.73 25.68 -7.92
C PRO A 672 -51.75 26.99 -8.72
N GLY A 673 -50.67 27.76 -8.63
CA GLY A 673 -50.39 28.86 -9.54
C GLY A 673 -49.81 28.33 -10.85
N ASN A 674 -50.29 28.86 -11.98
CA ASN A 674 -49.79 28.56 -13.31
C ASN A 674 -48.30 28.89 -13.41
N SER A 675 -47.45 27.88 -13.61
CA SER A 675 -46.02 28.06 -13.85
C SER A 675 -45.78 28.34 -15.34
N SER A 676 -45.67 29.62 -15.69
CA SER A 676 -45.21 30.08 -17.01
C SER A 676 -43.76 29.67 -17.32
N GLU A 677 -42.98 29.31 -16.29
CA GLU A 677 -41.55 28.98 -16.40
C GLU A 677 -41.33 27.58 -16.95
N LEU A 678 -42.15 26.59 -16.56
CA LEU A 678 -42.06 25.23 -17.09
C LEU A 678 -42.38 25.18 -18.59
N SER A 679 -43.36 25.98 -19.03
CA SER A 679 -43.75 26.10 -20.44
C SER A 679 -42.65 26.71 -21.31
N ILE A 680 -41.87 27.66 -20.77
CA ILE A 680 -40.75 28.28 -21.47
C ILE A 680 -39.60 27.27 -21.64
N VAL A 681 -39.28 26.49 -20.61
CA VAL A 681 -38.23 25.46 -20.68
C VAL A 681 -38.59 24.38 -21.71
N ILE A 682 -39.85 23.95 -21.74
CA ILE A 682 -40.34 22.98 -22.74
C ILE A 682 -40.29 23.58 -24.16
N ALA A 683 -40.67 24.85 -24.33
CA ALA A 683 -40.62 25.53 -25.64
C ALA A 683 -39.19 25.72 -26.17
N VAL A 684 -38.23 26.08 -25.30
CA VAL A 684 -36.82 26.21 -25.68
C VAL A 684 -36.21 24.84 -25.98
N GLY A 685 -36.49 23.83 -25.15
CA GLY A 685 -36.00 22.47 -25.36
C GLY A 685 -36.52 21.84 -26.67
N THR A 686 -37.81 22.03 -26.98
CA THR A 686 -38.40 21.53 -28.24
C THR A 686 -37.85 22.28 -29.46
N SER A 687 -37.58 23.58 -29.35
CA SER A 687 -36.98 24.37 -30.44
C SER A 687 -35.54 23.93 -30.76
N LEU A 688 -34.72 23.70 -29.73
CA LEU A 688 -33.34 23.20 -29.90
C LEU A 688 -33.30 21.78 -30.48
N PHE A 689 -34.25 20.92 -30.09
CA PHE A 689 -34.38 19.59 -30.66
C PHE A 689 -34.69 19.64 -32.17
N PHE A 690 -35.67 20.46 -32.59
CA PHE A 690 -36.01 20.62 -34.00
C PHE A 690 -34.85 21.22 -34.82
N LEU A 691 -34.11 22.17 -34.24
CA LEU A 691 -32.93 22.75 -34.90
C LEU A 691 -31.88 21.67 -35.20
N ASN A 692 -31.59 20.79 -34.23
CA ASN A 692 -30.64 19.68 -34.41
C ASN A 692 -31.10 18.67 -35.47
N VAL A 693 -32.41 18.37 -35.53
CA VAL A 693 -32.97 17.49 -36.57
C VAL A 693 -32.82 18.11 -37.96
N VAL A 694 -33.07 19.41 -38.11
CA VAL A 694 -32.89 20.12 -39.39
C VAL A 694 -31.42 20.14 -39.81
N VAL A 695 -30.50 20.42 -38.90
CA VAL A 695 -29.04 20.37 -39.18
C VAL A 695 -28.63 18.97 -39.66
N PHE A 696 -29.11 17.92 -39.00
CA PHE A 696 -28.86 16.54 -39.42
C PHE A 696 -29.44 16.24 -40.80
N ALA A 697 -30.68 16.67 -41.08
CA ALA A 697 -31.32 16.48 -42.38
C ALA A 697 -30.57 17.21 -43.51
N VAL A 698 -30.07 18.43 -43.25
CA VAL A 698 -29.26 19.20 -44.21
C VAL A 698 -27.91 18.53 -44.46
N CYS A 699 -27.24 18.04 -43.41
CA CYS A 699 -25.98 17.28 -43.53
C CYS A 699 -26.20 15.96 -44.30
N TYR A 700 -27.30 15.26 -44.04
CA TYR A 700 -27.66 14.03 -44.72
C TYR A 700 -27.99 14.27 -46.20
N HIS A 701 -28.73 15.34 -46.51
CA HIS A 701 -29.09 15.68 -47.89
C HIS A 701 -27.88 16.20 -48.69
N ARG A 702 -26.97 16.96 -48.07
CA ARG A 702 -25.68 17.34 -48.68
C ARG A 702 -24.78 16.15 -48.97
N ARG A 703 -24.88 15.06 -48.19
CA ARG A 703 -24.14 13.83 -48.42
C ARG A 703 -24.71 13.01 -49.59
N ASN A 704 -26.03 13.05 -49.79
CA ASN A 704 -26.70 12.30 -50.87
C ASN A 704 -26.77 13.02 -52.23
N ASN A 705 -26.56 14.34 -52.30
CA ASN A 705 -26.59 15.09 -53.57
C ASN A 705 -25.22 15.23 -54.28
N LYS A 706 -24.21 14.42 -53.90
CA LYS A 706 -22.99 14.28 -54.73
C LYS A 706 -23.16 13.09 -55.69
N PRO A 707 -23.22 13.31 -57.02
CA PRO A 707 -23.28 12.21 -57.97
C PRO A 707 -21.96 11.43 -57.96
N ILE A 708 -22.08 10.12 -57.73
CA ILE A 708 -21.00 9.14 -57.85
C ILE A 708 -20.63 9.05 -59.33
N ARG A 709 -19.55 9.73 -59.75
CA ARG A 709 -18.79 9.37 -60.95
C ARG A 709 -17.70 8.39 -60.54
N TYR A 710 -17.93 7.12 -60.85
CA TYR A 710 -16.87 6.12 -60.97
C TYR A 710 -16.03 6.50 -62.19
N SER A 711 -14.78 6.88 -61.98
CA SER A 711 -13.74 6.62 -62.97
C SER A 711 -12.57 5.93 -62.26
N GLU A 712 -12.16 4.84 -62.88
CA GLU A 712 -11.06 3.96 -62.50
C GLU A 712 -9.74 4.75 -62.47
N GLU A 713 -9.27 5.08 -61.28
CA GLU A 713 -7.86 5.35 -61.01
C GLU A 713 -7.71 5.32 -59.49
N ASN A 714 -6.68 4.62 -58.99
CA ASN A 714 -6.28 4.55 -57.57
C ASN A 714 -6.85 3.39 -56.72
N ALA A 715 -7.17 2.25 -57.35
CA ALA A 715 -7.22 0.94 -56.67
C ALA A 715 -6.01 0.04 -56.99
N GLN A 716 -4.91 0.62 -57.50
CA GLN A 716 -3.66 -0.09 -57.79
C GLN A 716 -2.46 0.35 -56.94
N GLU A 717 -2.65 1.23 -55.95
CA GLU A 717 -1.54 1.85 -55.21
C GLU A 717 -1.57 1.63 -53.69
N ARG A 718 -2.24 0.57 -53.22
CA ARG A 718 -2.11 0.07 -51.83
C ARG A 718 -1.85 -1.43 -51.73
N VAL A 719 -1.19 -1.99 -52.75
CA VAL A 719 -0.49 -3.27 -52.68
C VAL A 719 0.91 -3.06 -53.26
N ARG A 720 1.72 -2.26 -52.57
CA ARG A 720 3.19 -2.17 -52.65
C ARG A 720 3.64 -0.97 -51.83
N LEU A 721 4.18 -1.22 -50.64
CA LEU A 721 5.25 -0.47 -49.97
C LEU A 721 5.34 -0.91 -48.49
N LYS A 722 5.70 -2.18 -48.30
CA LYS A 722 6.61 -2.62 -47.23
C LYS A 722 7.54 -3.66 -47.86
N VAL A 723 8.41 -3.18 -48.72
CA VAL A 723 9.68 -3.84 -49.03
C VAL A 723 10.72 -2.74 -48.88
N THR A 724 11.13 -2.52 -47.63
CA THR A 724 12.38 -1.83 -47.34
C THR A 724 13.50 -2.75 -47.78
N ASP A 725 14.01 -2.41 -48.96
CA ASP A 725 15.38 -2.54 -49.43
C ASP A 725 16.24 -3.70 -48.89
N VAL A 726 16.11 -4.86 -49.55
CA VAL A 726 17.02 -6.01 -49.40
C VAL A 726 18.47 -5.66 -49.79
N ARG A 727 18.73 -4.53 -50.47
CA ARG A 727 20.11 -4.10 -50.79
C ARG A 727 20.84 -3.46 -49.60
N GLU A 728 20.15 -2.94 -48.60
CA GLU A 728 20.80 -2.48 -47.35
C GLU A 728 21.16 -3.65 -46.43
N VAL A 729 20.41 -4.75 -46.49
CA VAL A 729 20.72 -5.98 -45.73
C VAL A 729 21.90 -6.73 -46.36
N ILE A 730 22.05 -6.68 -47.70
CA ILE A 730 23.18 -7.31 -48.41
C ILE A 730 24.48 -6.51 -48.29
N LYS A 731 24.40 -5.19 -48.06
CA LYS A 731 25.59 -4.36 -47.74
C LYS A 731 26.11 -4.53 -46.32
N ALA A 732 25.37 -5.19 -45.43
CA ALA A 732 25.73 -5.41 -44.03
C ALA A 732 26.38 -6.79 -43.75
N LEU A 733 26.64 -7.62 -44.78
CA LEU A 733 27.02 -9.02 -44.60
C LEU A 733 28.32 -9.49 -45.27
N GLU A 734 29.21 -8.59 -45.73
CA GLU A 734 30.58 -8.93 -46.21
C GLU A 734 30.73 -10.32 -46.87
N LEU A 735 30.00 -10.55 -47.96
CA LEU A 735 30.19 -11.73 -48.80
C LEU A 735 30.46 -11.25 -50.22
N GLU A 736 31.74 -11.28 -50.59
CA GLU A 736 32.21 -11.08 -51.95
C GLU A 736 31.74 -12.22 -52.87
N ASP A 737 31.59 -11.86 -54.15
CA ASP A 737 31.47 -12.73 -55.32
C ASP A 737 30.11 -13.39 -55.59
N CYS A 738 29.26 -12.70 -56.38
CA CYS A 738 28.75 -13.22 -57.66
C CYS A 738 27.97 -12.16 -58.45
N ALA A 739 28.37 -11.95 -59.71
CA ALA A 739 27.75 -11.00 -60.64
C ALA A 739 26.56 -11.62 -61.39
N ILE A 740 25.49 -10.84 -61.59
CA ILE A 740 24.32 -11.21 -62.40
C ILE A 740 24.26 -10.33 -63.66
N GLY A 741 24.17 -10.98 -64.83
CA GLY A 741 24.02 -10.37 -66.15
C GLY A 741 22.58 -9.97 -66.53
N PRO A 742 22.35 -9.37 -67.72
CA PRO A 742 21.27 -8.40 -67.94
C PRO A 742 19.84 -8.93 -68.03
N ASN A 743 19.59 -10.25 -67.88
CA ASN A 743 18.27 -10.83 -68.17
C ASN A 743 17.58 -11.57 -67.00
N GLY A 744 18.12 -11.52 -65.78
CA GLY A 744 17.30 -11.72 -64.57
C GLY A 744 16.57 -13.07 -64.38
N ASP A 745 17.12 -14.20 -64.83
CA ASP A 745 16.61 -15.54 -64.50
C ASP A 745 17.65 -16.36 -63.71
N CYS A 746 17.24 -16.93 -62.57
CA CYS A 746 18.01 -17.89 -61.78
C CYS A 746 17.24 -19.22 -61.73
N GLN A 747 17.77 -20.26 -62.39
CA GLN A 747 17.21 -21.62 -62.31
C GLN A 747 17.73 -22.35 -61.05
N LEU A 748 16.84 -23.07 -60.39
CA LEU A 748 17.15 -24.03 -59.32
C LEU A 748 17.10 -25.44 -59.90
N GLU A 749 18.18 -26.20 -59.75
CA GLU A 749 18.22 -27.64 -60.05
C GLU A 749 17.59 -28.45 -58.91
N THR A 750 16.78 -29.44 -59.30
CA THR A 750 16.16 -30.48 -58.46
C THR A 750 16.94 -31.79 -58.54
N THR A 751 17.19 -32.43 -57.39
CA THR A 751 17.40 -33.90 -57.18
C THR A 751 17.31 -34.15 -55.66
N GLU A 752 16.83 -35.25 -55.07
CA GLU A 752 15.93 -36.37 -55.40
C GLU A 752 15.47 -36.95 -54.04
N LEU A 753 14.28 -37.57 -53.98
CA LEU A 753 13.66 -38.18 -52.80
C LEU A 753 14.12 -39.63 -52.57
N THR A 754 14.12 -40.08 -51.31
CA THR A 754 13.70 -41.42 -50.79
C THR A 754 14.03 -41.42 -49.27
N GLU A 755 13.28 -41.93 -48.30
CA GLU A 755 12.13 -42.84 -48.19
C GLU A 755 11.50 -42.65 -46.79
N CYS A 756 10.16 -42.76 -46.69
CA CYS A 756 9.41 -42.96 -45.44
C CYS A 756 9.38 -44.47 -45.08
N PRO A 757 9.12 -44.88 -43.81
CA PRO A 757 7.73 -45.12 -43.44
C PRO A 757 7.33 -44.83 -41.97
N SER A 758 6.26 -44.05 -41.84
CA SER A 758 4.95 -44.47 -41.29
C SER A 758 4.74 -44.85 -39.80
N LYS A 759 3.67 -44.21 -39.29
CA LYS A 759 2.62 -44.64 -38.31
C LYS A 759 2.81 -44.19 -36.85
N VAL A 760 1.80 -43.74 -36.11
CA VAL A 760 0.34 -43.49 -36.31
C VAL A 760 -0.14 -42.77 -35.04
N ILE A 761 -1.01 -41.76 -35.25
CA ILE A 761 -1.87 -40.99 -34.31
C ILE A 761 -1.18 -40.03 -33.34
#